data_AF-A0A1E5T3H3-F1
#
_entry.id   AF-A0A1E5T3H3-F1
#
_cell.length_a   1.000
_cell.length_b   1.000
_cell.length_c   1.000
_cell.angle_alpha   90.00
_cell.angle_beta   90.00
_cell.angle_gamma   90.00
#
_symmetry.space_group_name_H-M   'P 1'
#
loop_
_entity.id
_entity.type
_entity.pdbx_description
1 polymer ?
#
loop_
_entity_poly.entity_id
_entity_poly.type
_entity_poly.pdbx_seq_one_letter_code
_entity_poly.pdbx_strand_id
1 'polypeptide(L)'
;MRGRFFILILATLLLAYSCGSEAVKKEASENQYMIDLLDEQHGKVNPLDLQYYYNTKRANAYDSMRKAKGPASSDYMLLTYWYFRETLNSGNTEKAILGIEDFKKELAAKNKTLSAQDESFFNRLLAVSYIRLGEQENCIINHSSASCILPIQADGIHTKTQGSEKAIEVLEDMLKKSPNDLELRWLLNISYQTLGRYPDDVPTEHLIPIESFSAQNDLDIPRFTDMAPNLGVATRGLAGGSITEDFNNDGLLDVLVTSSGFTESDQMRYYVNNGKGGFDDMTSTAGLDGLVGGLNCVQTDYNNDGFVDIFVMRGGWFGEWGKHPNSLLRNNGDNTFTDVTKEAGILSFNPTQTSVWADFNNDGWVDVFIGNETNVDRRNLTRDSKFKIHEAEFYLNKKDGTFANIASSIGLRFTSLIKGATAIDANNDNLMDLYVSIMGGQNKLLINQGDLKFKDETIAYNAPEPFVSFPVGSFDYNNDGFEDLFICGYSTSNNTLSYETAYELLGNRPSAALPKLYRNNGDGSFTDVTKEAKMNHSIYGMGFNYGDLDNDGFLDIYFGTGDPSFESIIPNRMFKNIDGKYFEEVTFQGGFSNIQKGHGISWADMDNDGDQDIYITMGGAHEGDVYQNLLLVNPMSENNWINIQLVGETSNKKAIGAKVHIVTSNQQHIYRTVSSGASFGGNSYDLEIGLGNANQIDLIEVTWPSTGKTQTFNKIEINTHVKIMESGSTIEKRTVPKINFAMDANMVSQHEHE
;
A
#
# COMPACT_ATOMS: atom_id res chain seq x y z
N MET A 1 -8.78 -58.24 54.42
CA MET A 1 -8.80 -58.83 53.07
C MET A 1 -9.29 -57.74 52.12
N ARG A 2 -8.43 -57.23 51.23
CA ARG A 2 -8.68 -56.14 50.24
C ARG A 2 -9.12 -54.76 50.79
N GLY A 3 -8.72 -53.70 50.11
CA GLY A 3 -9.38 -52.38 50.18
C GLY A 3 -8.46 -51.23 50.59
N ARG A 4 -8.33 -50.27 49.69
CA ARG A 4 -7.48 -49.06 49.70
C ARG A 4 -8.23 -47.82 50.24
N PHE A 5 -7.44 -46.78 50.58
CA PHE A 5 -7.77 -45.34 50.72
C PHE A 5 -8.59 -44.95 51.99
N PHE A 6 -8.37 -43.86 52.75
CA PHE A 6 -7.93 -42.49 52.39
C PHE A 6 -7.70 -41.58 53.67
N ILE A 7 -6.78 -40.59 53.55
CA ILE A 7 -6.61 -39.22 54.16
C ILE A 7 -6.19 -38.95 55.64
N LEU A 8 -5.28 -37.95 55.74
CA LEU A 8 -4.94 -36.95 56.79
C LEU A 8 -3.78 -37.35 57.73
N ILE A 9 -2.71 -36.55 57.91
CA ILE A 9 -2.69 -35.18 58.45
C ILE A 9 -1.44 -34.38 57.98
N LEU A 10 -1.65 -33.08 57.71
CA LEU A 10 -0.69 -31.98 57.55
C LEU A 10 0.02 -31.61 58.87
N ALA A 11 1.32 -31.29 58.85
CA ALA A 11 1.91 -30.11 59.52
C ALA A 11 3.44 -29.98 59.30
N THR A 12 3.81 -29.08 58.38
CA THR A 12 4.87 -28.05 58.42
C THR A 12 6.19 -28.29 59.19
N LEU A 13 7.35 -28.10 58.51
CA LEU A 13 8.20 -26.90 58.68
C LEU A 13 9.32 -26.80 57.60
N LEU A 14 9.32 -25.66 56.91
CA LEU A 14 10.41 -24.93 56.23
C LEU A 14 11.72 -25.65 55.89
N LEU A 15 12.01 -25.75 54.59
CA LEU A 15 13.36 -25.59 54.02
C LEU A 15 13.24 -25.04 52.59
N ALA A 16 13.86 -23.87 52.38
CA ALA A 16 13.97 -23.23 51.08
C ALA A 16 14.77 -24.13 50.12
N TYR A 17 14.17 -24.50 49.00
CA TYR A 17 14.88 -25.02 47.84
C TYR A 17 14.81 -23.98 46.73
N SER A 18 15.92 -23.31 46.49
CA SER A 18 16.15 -22.59 45.24
C SER A 18 16.27 -23.62 44.14
N CYS A 19 15.26 -23.74 43.30
CA CYS A 19 15.41 -24.33 41.97
C CYS A 19 15.52 -23.15 41.02
N GLY A 20 16.76 -22.85 40.59
CA GLY A 20 17.00 -21.94 39.49
C GLY A 20 16.40 -22.56 38.24
N SER A 21 15.38 -21.91 37.68
CA SER A 21 15.13 -22.01 36.26
C SER A 21 16.33 -21.33 35.59
N GLU A 22 17.18 -22.11 34.93
CA GLU A 22 18.03 -21.56 33.87
C GLU A 22 17.08 -20.90 32.87
N ALA A 23 16.95 -19.58 32.98
CA ALA A 23 16.43 -18.78 31.89
C ALA A 23 17.37 -19.06 30.72
N VAL A 24 16.87 -19.76 29.71
CA VAL A 24 17.49 -19.78 28.39
C VAL A 24 17.66 -18.30 28.04
N LYS A 25 18.90 -17.80 28.11
CA LYS A 25 19.22 -16.49 27.56
C LYS A 25 18.94 -16.63 26.08
N LYS A 26 17.80 -16.09 25.63
CA LYS A 26 17.59 -15.78 24.22
C LYS A 26 18.81 -14.94 23.84
N GLU A 27 19.64 -15.42 22.93
CA GLU A 27 20.72 -14.58 22.39
C GLU A 27 20.07 -13.29 21.90
N ALA A 28 20.62 -12.14 22.28
CA ALA A 28 20.05 -10.86 21.88
C ALA A 28 20.04 -10.81 20.35
N SER A 29 18.89 -10.48 19.76
CA SER A 29 18.78 -10.32 18.31
C SER A 29 19.85 -9.33 17.82
N GLU A 30 20.43 -9.55 16.64
CA GLU A 30 21.31 -8.54 16.02
C GLU A 30 20.59 -7.19 15.86
N ASN A 31 19.26 -7.24 15.76
CA ASN A 31 18.37 -6.09 15.58
C ASN A 31 17.86 -5.51 16.93
N GLN A 32 18.34 -6.01 18.07
CA GLN A 32 17.82 -5.65 19.40
C GLN A 32 17.86 -4.13 19.68
N TYR A 33 18.88 -3.43 19.18
CA TYR A 33 18.97 -1.98 19.35
C TYR A 33 17.76 -1.25 18.74
N MET A 34 17.38 -1.61 17.52
CA MET A 34 16.24 -0.97 16.85
C MET A 34 14.93 -1.38 17.51
N ILE A 35 14.78 -2.66 17.89
CA ILE A 35 13.59 -3.17 18.60
C ILE A 35 13.36 -2.37 19.90
N ASP A 36 14.38 -2.25 20.75
CA ASP A 36 14.30 -1.50 22.01
C ASP A 36 13.94 -0.02 21.76
N LEU A 37 14.50 0.56 20.70
CA LEU A 37 14.26 1.95 20.34
C LEU A 37 12.81 2.16 19.86
N LEU A 38 12.26 1.25 19.04
CA LEU A 38 10.87 1.31 18.59
C LEU A 38 9.91 1.19 19.77
N ASP A 39 10.14 0.23 20.67
CA ASP A 39 9.36 0.05 21.90
C ASP A 39 9.39 1.30 22.78
N GLU A 40 10.56 1.92 22.95
CA GLU A 40 10.72 3.15 23.73
C GLU A 40 9.89 4.31 23.14
N GLN A 41 9.92 4.50 21.82
CA GLN A 41 9.16 5.58 21.17
C GLN A 41 7.66 5.29 21.19
N HIS A 42 7.25 4.04 20.95
CA HIS A 42 5.86 3.60 21.05
C HIS A 42 5.27 3.84 22.44
N GLY A 43 6.06 3.62 23.50
CA GLY A 43 5.63 3.84 24.89
C GLY A 43 5.42 5.31 25.29
N LYS A 44 5.96 6.27 24.53
CA LYS A 44 5.87 7.71 24.85
C LYS A 44 4.62 8.39 24.32
N VAL A 45 3.92 7.76 23.38
CA VAL A 45 2.83 8.40 22.65
C VAL A 45 1.62 8.67 23.55
N ASN A 46 1.12 9.91 23.54
CA ASN A 46 -0.17 10.23 24.14
C ASN A 46 -1.30 9.86 23.18
N PRO A 47 -2.14 8.86 23.51
CA PRO A 47 -3.18 8.38 22.61
C PRO A 47 -4.22 9.47 22.27
N LEU A 48 -4.47 10.44 23.15
CA LEU A 48 -5.45 11.50 22.94
C LEU A 48 -5.00 12.59 21.95
N ASP A 49 -3.70 12.67 21.65
CA ASP A 49 -3.13 13.65 20.73
C ASP A 49 -2.97 13.11 19.30
N LEU A 50 -3.34 11.84 19.07
CA LEU A 50 -3.36 11.19 17.77
C LEU A 50 -4.77 10.77 17.39
N GLN A 51 -5.07 10.79 16.09
CA GLN A 51 -6.39 10.45 15.55
C GLN A 51 -6.48 9.01 15.04
N TYR A 52 -5.38 8.46 14.51
CA TYR A 52 -5.43 7.26 13.68
C TYR A 52 -5.13 5.98 14.48
N TYR A 53 -3.92 5.75 14.97
CA TYR A 53 -3.60 4.54 15.75
C TYR A 53 -3.80 4.72 17.27
N TYR A 54 -3.72 3.67 18.11
CA TYR A 54 -3.95 3.71 19.58
C TYR A 54 -5.42 3.81 20.04
N ASN A 55 -6.36 3.33 19.22
CA ASN A 55 -7.80 3.44 19.46
C ASN A 55 -8.25 2.78 20.77
N THR A 56 -7.70 1.63 21.14
CA THR A 56 -7.99 0.93 22.41
C THR A 56 -7.66 1.81 23.61
N LYS A 57 -6.48 2.44 23.59
CA LYS A 57 -6.05 3.35 24.66
C LYS A 57 -6.93 4.61 24.70
N ARG A 58 -7.30 5.17 23.54
CA ARG A 58 -8.23 6.31 23.45
C ARG A 58 -9.63 5.97 23.95
N ALA A 59 -10.18 4.81 23.57
CA ALA A 59 -11.49 4.36 24.03
C ALA A 59 -11.53 4.30 25.57
N ASN A 60 -10.50 3.74 26.20
CA ASN A 60 -10.40 3.68 27.67
C ASN A 60 -10.29 5.08 28.30
N ALA A 61 -9.60 6.02 27.65
CA ALA A 61 -9.52 7.40 28.12
C ALA A 61 -10.89 8.10 28.04
N TYR A 62 -11.59 8.00 26.91
CA TYR A 62 -12.95 8.56 26.76
C TYR A 62 -13.95 7.93 27.73
N ASP A 63 -13.86 6.62 27.97
CA ASP A 63 -14.69 5.91 28.95
C ASP A 63 -14.46 6.44 30.38
N SER A 64 -13.21 6.68 30.74
CA SER A 64 -12.85 7.25 32.05
C SER A 64 -13.37 8.69 32.19
N MET A 65 -13.18 9.52 31.15
CA MET A 65 -13.63 10.91 31.14
C MET A 65 -15.16 11.03 31.23
N ARG A 66 -15.91 10.25 30.44
CA ARG A 66 -17.39 10.30 30.45
C ARG A 66 -17.95 9.83 31.81
N LYS A 67 -17.35 8.82 32.42
CA LYS A 67 -17.74 8.31 33.75
C LYS A 67 -17.50 9.35 34.84
N ALA A 68 -16.38 10.07 34.78
CA ALA A 68 -16.06 11.14 35.73
C ALA A 68 -17.01 12.35 35.61
N LYS A 69 -17.41 12.72 34.39
CA LYS A 69 -18.35 13.83 34.12
C LYS A 69 -19.80 13.48 34.47
N GLY A 70 -20.21 12.25 34.17
CA GLY A 70 -21.55 11.71 34.41
C GLY A 70 -22.66 12.32 33.52
N PRO A 71 -23.87 11.71 33.49
CA PRO A 71 -24.93 12.07 32.53
C PRO A 71 -25.55 13.46 32.67
N ALA A 72 -25.19 14.22 33.71
CA ALA A 72 -25.68 15.59 33.92
C ALA A 72 -24.77 16.66 33.28
N SER A 73 -23.55 16.28 32.86
CA SER A 73 -22.61 17.19 32.20
C SER A 73 -22.98 17.40 30.72
N SER A 74 -22.76 18.61 30.21
CA SER A 74 -22.86 18.93 28.78
C SER A 74 -21.91 18.11 27.92
N ASP A 75 -20.77 17.66 28.48
CA ASP A 75 -19.73 16.95 27.74
C ASP A 75 -20.03 15.45 27.59
N TYR A 76 -20.97 14.92 28.39
CA TYR A 76 -21.20 13.49 28.49
C TYR A 76 -21.60 12.84 27.17
N MET A 77 -22.44 13.52 26.39
CA MET A 77 -22.90 13.03 25.08
C MET A 77 -21.75 12.86 24.10
N LEU A 78 -20.93 13.91 23.95
CA LEU A 78 -19.78 13.92 23.06
C LEU A 78 -18.76 12.85 23.47
N LEU A 79 -18.43 12.75 24.76
CA LEU A 79 -17.50 11.74 25.26
C LEU A 79 -18.03 10.31 25.10
N THR A 80 -19.35 10.12 25.19
CA THR A 80 -19.99 8.81 24.95
C THR A 80 -19.93 8.42 23.47
N TYR A 81 -20.17 9.38 22.57
CA TYR A 81 -19.98 9.15 21.14
C TYR A 81 -18.54 8.75 20.81
N TRP A 82 -17.56 9.51 21.28
CA TRP A 82 -16.14 9.20 21.05
C TRP A 82 -15.70 7.89 21.69
N TYR A 83 -16.23 7.54 22.87
CA TYR A 83 -15.98 6.24 23.45
C TYR A 83 -16.42 5.10 22.52
N PHE A 84 -17.63 5.14 21.98
CA PHE A 84 -18.11 4.09 21.07
C PHE A 84 -17.39 4.12 19.73
N ARG A 85 -17.09 5.31 19.19
CA ARG A 85 -16.32 5.41 17.94
C ARG A 85 -14.93 4.83 18.08
N GLU A 86 -14.21 5.15 19.15
CA GLU A 86 -12.88 4.57 19.39
C GLU A 86 -12.95 3.08 19.74
N THR A 87 -14.06 2.61 20.32
CA THR A 87 -14.29 1.18 20.53
C THR A 87 -14.49 0.44 19.19
N LEU A 88 -15.20 1.04 18.25
CA LEU A 88 -15.30 0.51 16.88
C LEU A 88 -13.94 0.55 16.18
N ASN A 89 -13.26 1.70 16.21
CA ASN A 89 -11.95 1.88 15.57
C ASN A 89 -10.87 0.95 16.17
N SER A 90 -11.06 0.45 17.39
CA SER A 90 -10.17 -0.54 17.99
C SER A 90 -10.47 -1.99 17.59
N GLY A 91 -11.42 -2.21 16.68
CA GLY A 91 -11.86 -3.54 16.24
C GLY A 91 -12.84 -4.23 17.20
N ASN A 92 -13.25 -3.58 18.29
CA ASN A 92 -14.20 -4.14 19.25
C ASN A 92 -15.65 -3.87 18.80
N THR A 93 -16.00 -4.31 17.59
CA THR A 93 -17.23 -3.96 16.87
C THR A 93 -18.50 -4.35 17.64
N GLU A 94 -18.60 -5.59 18.13
CA GLU A 94 -19.75 -6.05 18.93
C GLU A 94 -19.96 -5.20 20.19
N LYS A 95 -18.85 -4.85 20.87
CA LYS A 95 -18.89 -4.01 22.07
C LYS A 95 -19.38 -2.59 21.75
N ALA A 96 -19.00 -2.04 20.61
CA ALA A 96 -19.51 -0.75 20.15
C ALA A 96 -21.02 -0.82 19.87
N ILE A 97 -21.48 -1.85 19.15
CA ILE A 97 -22.91 -2.08 18.85
C ILE A 97 -23.73 -2.18 20.13
N LEU A 98 -23.38 -3.12 21.01
CA LEU A 98 -24.10 -3.35 22.27
C LEU A 98 -24.10 -2.09 23.14
N GLY A 99 -22.96 -1.39 23.20
CA GLY A 99 -22.83 -0.13 23.93
C GLY A 99 -23.78 0.96 23.42
N ILE A 100 -23.87 1.14 22.11
CA ILE A 100 -24.76 2.14 21.49
C ILE A 100 -26.23 1.77 21.72
N GLU A 101 -26.61 0.51 21.50
CA GLU A 101 -27.98 0.05 21.70
C GLU A 101 -28.43 0.20 23.15
N ASP A 102 -27.62 -0.24 24.11
CA ASP A 102 -27.95 -0.17 25.52
C ASP A 102 -28.01 1.28 26.00
N PHE A 103 -27.12 2.14 25.49
CA PHE A 103 -27.20 3.57 25.73
C PHE A 103 -28.54 4.17 25.26
N LYS A 104 -29.00 3.82 24.05
CA LYS A 104 -30.30 4.28 23.53
C LYS A 104 -31.47 3.72 24.36
N LYS A 105 -31.43 2.44 24.75
CA LYS A 105 -32.44 1.81 25.62
C LYS A 105 -32.51 2.51 26.98
N GLU A 106 -31.36 2.83 27.58
CA GLU A 106 -31.30 3.55 28.86
C GLU A 106 -31.91 4.94 28.80
N LEU A 107 -31.65 5.70 27.72
CA LEU A 107 -32.25 7.01 27.52
C LEU A 107 -33.77 6.91 27.40
N ALA A 108 -34.27 5.96 26.61
CA ALA A 108 -35.69 5.70 26.45
C ALA A 108 -36.35 5.33 27.79
N ALA A 109 -35.72 4.44 28.59
CA ALA A 109 -36.22 4.05 29.91
C ALA A 109 -36.28 5.23 30.91
N LYS A 110 -35.46 6.26 30.71
CA LYS A 110 -35.43 7.49 31.51
C LYS A 110 -36.30 8.61 30.91
N ASN A 111 -37.11 8.33 29.88
CA ASN A 111 -37.89 9.31 29.11
C ASN A 111 -37.04 10.49 28.61
N LYS A 112 -35.77 10.24 28.27
CA LYS A 112 -34.89 11.21 27.63
C LYS A 112 -34.79 10.89 26.14
N THR A 113 -34.85 11.92 25.31
CA THR A 113 -34.64 11.80 23.86
C THR A 113 -33.33 12.45 23.48
N LEU A 114 -32.67 11.90 22.46
CA LEU A 114 -31.55 12.55 21.82
C LEU A 114 -32.03 13.77 21.04
N SER A 115 -31.14 14.75 20.82
CA SER A 115 -31.39 15.73 19.76
C SER A 115 -31.39 15.02 18.40
N ALA A 116 -32.05 15.59 17.39
CA ALA A 116 -32.05 14.99 16.05
C ALA A 116 -30.63 14.82 15.48
N GLN A 117 -29.71 15.73 15.83
CA GLN A 117 -28.32 15.66 15.43
C GLN A 117 -27.57 14.51 16.13
N ASP A 118 -27.70 14.38 17.45
CA ASP A 118 -27.08 13.29 18.19
C ASP A 118 -27.63 11.93 17.73
N GLU A 119 -28.95 11.83 17.53
CA GLU A 119 -29.58 10.63 17.02
C GLU A 119 -29.00 10.22 15.66
N SER A 120 -28.81 11.19 14.75
CA SER A 120 -28.16 10.94 13.45
C SER A 120 -26.72 10.41 13.61
N PHE A 121 -25.91 11.04 14.48
CA PHE A 121 -24.54 10.60 14.73
C PHE A 121 -24.44 9.18 15.30
N PHE A 122 -25.24 8.86 16.32
CA PHE A 122 -25.25 7.52 16.90
C PHE A 122 -25.82 6.47 15.93
N ASN A 123 -26.84 6.81 15.14
CA ASN A 123 -27.40 5.87 14.15
C ASN A 123 -26.41 5.60 13.02
N ARG A 124 -25.70 6.61 12.52
CA ARG A 124 -24.67 6.42 11.49
C ARG A 124 -23.52 5.55 12.00
N LEU A 125 -23.05 5.81 13.23
CA LEU A 125 -22.03 4.97 13.86
C LEU A 125 -22.52 3.53 14.05
N LEU A 126 -23.78 3.33 14.43
CA LEU A 126 -24.38 2.01 14.60
C LEU A 126 -24.49 1.26 13.27
N ALA A 127 -24.96 1.92 12.20
CA ALA A 127 -25.04 1.34 10.87
C ALA A 127 -23.67 0.87 10.37
N VAL A 128 -22.66 1.74 10.47
CA VAL A 128 -21.27 1.39 10.09
C VAL A 128 -20.74 0.25 10.96
N SER A 129 -21.02 0.24 12.27
CA SER A 129 -20.61 -0.86 13.15
C SER A 129 -21.21 -2.20 12.70
N TYR A 130 -22.48 -2.22 12.28
CA TYR A 130 -23.12 -3.43 11.76
C TYR A 130 -22.53 -3.90 10.42
N ILE A 131 -22.21 -2.97 9.51
CA ILE A 131 -21.53 -3.31 8.25
C ILE A 131 -20.16 -3.92 8.53
N ARG A 132 -19.38 -3.30 9.42
CA ARG A 132 -18.05 -3.80 9.83
C ARG A 132 -18.13 -5.14 10.57
N LEU A 133 -19.22 -5.41 11.30
CA LEU A 133 -19.45 -6.74 11.88
C LEU A 133 -19.62 -7.78 10.78
N GLY A 134 -20.49 -7.50 9.79
CA GLY A 134 -20.69 -8.40 8.65
C GLY A 134 -19.39 -8.67 7.89
N GLU A 135 -18.58 -7.64 7.65
CA GLU A 135 -17.25 -7.77 7.04
C GLU A 135 -16.30 -8.64 7.87
N GLN A 136 -16.20 -8.38 9.18
CA GLN A 136 -15.32 -9.16 10.07
C GLN A 136 -15.71 -10.63 10.08
N GLU A 137 -17.01 -10.94 10.14
CA GLU A 137 -17.51 -12.31 10.17
C GLU A 137 -17.39 -13.02 8.83
N ASN A 138 -17.57 -12.32 7.71
CA ASN A 138 -17.67 -12.96 6.39
C ASN A 138 -16.42 -12.74 5.53
N CYS A 139 -15.90 -11.51 5.40
CA CYS A 139 -14.75 -11.24 4.55
C CYS A 139 -13.40 -11.55 5.21
N ILE A 140 -13.33 -11.53 6.55
CA ILE A 140 -12.08 -11.78 7.30
C ILE A 140 -12.07 -13.19 7.90
N ILE A 141 -13.06 -13.55 8.72
CA ILE A 141 -13.08 -14.85 9.43
C ILE A 141 -13.46 -15.99 8.49
N ASN A 142 -14.44 -15.79 7.61
CA ASN A 142 -14.91 -16.81 6.65
C ASN A 142 -14.56 -16.42 5.21
N HIS A 143 -13.32 -15.97 5.01
CA HIS A 143 -12.84 -15.43 3.74
C HIS A 143 -12.91 -16.44 2.59
N SER A 144 -13.12 -15.90 1.39
CA SER A 144 -13.09 -16.55 0.08
C SER A 144 -12.44 -15.60 -0.94
N SER A 145 -11.99 -16.13 -2.09
CA SER A 145 -11.41 -15.31 -3.17
C SER A 145 -12.40 -14.28 -3.77
N ALA A 146 -13.70 -14.40 -3.49
CA ALA A 146 -14.74 -13.45 -3.90
C ALA A 146 -15.11 -12.43 -2.80
N SER A 147 -14.53 -12.55 -1.60
CA SER A 147 -14.90 -11.74 -0.43
C SER A 147 -14.64 -10.26 -0.66
N CYS A 148 -15.66 -9.44 -0.40
CA CYS A 148 -15.57 -7.98 -0.43
C CYS A 148 -15.16 -7.39 -1.80
N ILE A 149 -15.45 -8.07 -2.92
CA ILE A 149 -15.23 -7.58 -4.30
C ILE A 149 -16.57 -7.17 -4.93
N LEU A 150 -16.65 -6.01 -5.58
CA LEU A 150 -17.87 -5.51 -6.23
C LEU A 150 -17.97 -5.91 -7.72
N PRO A 151 -19.18 -6.17 -8.24
CA PRO A 151 -20.40 -6.42 -7.48
C PRO A 151 -20.27 -7.72 -6.66
N ILE A 152 -20.78 -7.73 -5.43
CA ILE A 152 -20.67 -8.91 -4.55
C ILE A 152 -21.57 -10.02 -5.09
N GLN A 153 -20.97 -11.18 -5.35
CA GLN A 153 -21.63 -12.32 -5.97
C GLN A 153 -21.02 -13.64 -5.49
N ALA A 154 -21.73 -14.75 -5.74
CA ALA A 154 -21.29 -16.11 -5.42
C ALA A 154 -20.76 -16.24 -3.97
N ASP A 155 -19.54 -16.75 -3.80
CA ASP A 155 -18.89 -16.97 -2.50
C ASP A 155 -18.52 -15.69 -1.74
N GLY A 156 -18.77 -14.50 -2.33
CA GLY A 156 -18.69 -13.22 -1.63
C GLY A 156 -19.95 -12.88 -0.83
N ILE A 157 -21.07 -13.59 -1.04
CA ILE A 157 -22.33 -13.34 -0.32
C ILE A 157 -22.20 -13.79 1.14
N HIS A 158 -22.59 -12.92 2.06
CA HIS A 158 -22.48 -13.15 3.49
C HIS A 158 -23.39 -14.29 3.96
N THR A 159 -22.81 -15.25 4.68
CA THR A 159 -23.55 -16.33 5.34
C THR A 159 -23.95 -15.96 6.77
N LYS A 160 -23.20 -15.05 7.42
CA LYS A 160 -23.59 -14.37 8.66
C LYS A 160 -24.27 -13.06 8.29
N THR A 161 -25.60 -13.12 8.19
CA THR A 161 -26.41 -12.02 7.62
C THR A 161 -26.77 -10.92 8.61
N GLN A 162 -26.68 -11.19 9.92
CA GLN A 162 -27.16 -10.28 10.97
C GLN A 162 -26.56 -8.88 10.86
N GLY A 163 -25.25 -8.76 10.58
CA GLY A 163 -24.59 -7.48 10.38
C GLY A 163 -25.26 -6.67 9.26
N SER A 164 -25.36 -7.23 8.06
CA SER A 164 -25.94 -6.54 6.91
C SER A 164 -27.45 -6.28 7.07
N GLU A 165 -28.22 -7.22 7.63
CA GLU A 165 -29.66 -7.04 7.90
C GLU A 165 -29.91 -5.87 8.86
N LYS A 166 -29.16 -5.81 9.96
CA LYS A 166 -29.29 -4.73 10.94
C LYS A 166 -28.79 -3.39 10.42
N ALA A 167 -27.75 -3.39 9.58
CA ALA A 167 -27.33 -2.18 8.88
C ALA A 167 -28.45 -1.62 7.99
N ILE A 168 -29.11 -2.47 7.17
CA ILE A 168 -30.23 -2.08 6.31
C ILE A 168 -31.35 -1.44 7.14
N GLU A 169 -31.78 -2.06 8.25
CA GLU A 169 -32.83 -1.52 9.13
C GLU A 169 -32.52 -0.08 9.58
N VAL A 170 -31.27 0.18 9.99
CA VAL A 170 -30.85 1.52 10.46
C VAL A 170 -30.73 2.51 9.31
N LEU A 171 -30.15 2.08 8.18
CA LEU A 171 -29.93 2.93 7.01
C LEU A 171 -31.27 3.37 6.37
N GLU A 172 -32.24 2.47 6.24
CA GLU A 172 -33.56 2.81 5.71
C GLU A 172 -34.34 3.78 6.61
N ASP A 173 -34.23 3.66 7.94
CA ASP A 173 -34.83 4.66 8.85
C ASP A 173 -34.20 6.04 8.68
N MET A 174 -32.87 6.09 8.52
CA MET A 174 -32.16 7.35 8.31
C MET A 174 -32.50 7.98 6.95
N LEU A 175 -32.60 7.18 5.88
CA LEU A 175 -32.93 7.66 4.54
C LEU A 175 -34.36 8.20 4.44
N LYS A 176 -35.32 7.72 5.25
CA LYS A 176 -36.65 8.35 5.37
C LYS A 176 -36.58 9.81 5.82
N LYS A 177 -35.58 10.16 6.64
CA LYS A 177 -35.36 11.52 7.17
C LYS A 177 -34.45 12.33 6.23
N SER A 178 -33.50 11.68 5.56
CA SER A 178 -32.49 12.28 4.69
C SER A 178 -32.38 11.55 3.34
N PRO A 179 -33.40 11.64 2.46
CA PRO A 179 -33.49 10.78 1.27
C PRO A 179 -32.42 11.03 0.19
N ASN A 180 -31.71 12.14 0.27
CA ASN A 180 -30.67 12.54 -0.69
C ASN A 180 -29.24 12.30 -0.16
N ASP A 181 -29.08 11.63 0.97
CA ASP A 181 -27.76 11.33 1.54
C ASP A 181 -27.10 10.18 0.75
N LEU A 182 -26.14 10.53 -0.11
CA LEU A 182 -25.50 9.56 -1.00
C LEU A 182 -24.56 8.61 -0.29
N GLU A 183 -24.05 8.96 0.89
CA GLU A 183 -23.27 8.02 1.66
C GLU A 183 -24.17 6.92 2.24
N LEU A 184 -25.30 7.29 2.83
CA LEU A 184 -26.26 6.30 3.32
C LEU A 184 -26.79 5.43 2.18
N ARG A 185 -27.03 6.05 1.01
CA ARG A 185 -27.41 5.34 -0.21
C ARG A 185 -26.33 4.32 -0.63
N TRP A 186 -25.07 4.72 -0.64
CA TRP A 186 -23.95 3.84 -0.94
C TRP A 186 -23.91 2.63 0.00
N LEU A 187 -23.84 2.89 1.30
CA LEU A 187 -23.77 1.86 2.34
C LEU A 187 -24.98 0.92 2.31
N LEU A 188 -26.16 1.44 1.95
CA LEU A 188 -27.37 0.63 1.76
C LEU A 188 -27.21 -0.36 0.59
N ASN A 189 -26.75 0.12 -0.57
CA ASN A 189 -26.57 -0.73 -1.75
C ASN A 189 -25.50 -1.81 -1.49
N ILE A 190 -24.40 -1.48 -0.82
CA ILE A 190 -23.40 -2.46 -0.38
C ILE A 190 -24.03 -3.49 0.56
N SER A 191 -24.83 -3.06 1.55
CA SER A 191 -25.48 -3.98 2.48
C SER A 191 -26.44 -4.94 1.77
N TYR A 192 -27.18 -4.49 0.75
CA TYR A 192 -28.02 -5.37 -0.07
C TYR A 192 -27.20 -6.33 -0.95
N GLN A 193 -26.09 -5.87 -1.52
CA GLN A 193 -25.16 -6.72 -2.28
C GLN A 193 -24.58 -7.84 -1.42
N THR A 194 -24.15 -7.54 -0.19
CA THR A 194 -23.62 -8.56 0.74
C THR A 194 -24.63 -9.67 1.05
N LEU A 195 -25.94 -9.44 0.86
CA LEU A 195 -26.98 -10.44 1.09
C LEU A 195 -27.45 -11.15 -0.19
N GLY A 196 -26.87 -10.84 -1.37
CA GLY A 196 -27.34 -11.37 -2.65
C GLY A 196 -28.74 -10.89 -3.04
N ARG A 197 -29.15 -9.73 -2.51
CA ARG A 197 -30.50 -9.15 -2.69
C ARG A 197 -30.52 -7.93 -3.63
N TYR A 198 -29.34 -7.52 -4.11
CA TYR A 198 -29.17 -6.43 -5.07
C TYR A 198 -29.28 -6.97 -6.51
N PRO A 199 -29.89 -6.22 -7.45
CA PRO A 199 -30.50 -4.90 -7.28
C PRO A 199 -31.97 -4.95 -6.80
N ASP A 200 -32.61 -6.12 -6.85
CA ASP A 200 -34.08 -6.26 -6.83
C ASP A 200 -34.76 -5.76 -5.55
N ASP A 201 -34.12 -5.94 -4.38
CA ASP A 201 -34.72 -5.57 -3.09
C ASP A 201 -34.37 -4.15 -2.63
N VAL A 202 -33.50 -3.42 -3.35
CA VAL A 202 -33.17 -2.04 -2.98
C VAL A 202 -34.35 -1.12 -3.29
N PRO A 203 -34.79 -0.24 -2.37
CA PRO A 203 -35.79 0.78 -2.67
C PRO A 203 -35.40 1.59 -3.92
N THR A 204 -36.31 1.69 -4.89
CA THR A 204 -36.01 2.21 -6.24
C THR A 204 -35.41 3.63 -6.21
N GLU A 205 -35.85 4.47 -5.28
CA GLU A 205 -35.32 5.82 -5.07
C GLU A 205 -33.86 5.86 -4.58
N HIS A 206 -33.37 4.76 -4.02
CA HIS A 206 -32.03 4.61 -3.46
C HIS A 206 -31.13 3.65 -4.25
N LEU A 207 -31.64 2.98 -5.28
CA LEU A 207 -30.88 2.04 -6.09
C LEU A 207 -29.72 2.72 -6.85
N ILE A 208 -28.49 2.26 -6.66
CA ILE A 208 -27.39 2.55 -7.60
C ILE A 208 -27.52 1.55 -8.76
N PRO A 209 -27.56 1.98 -10.03
CA PRO A 209 -27.80 1.08 -11.16
C PRO A 209 -26.74 -0.02 -11.29
N ILE A 210 -27.14 -1.24 -11.68
CA ILE A 210 -26.22 -2.39 -11.86
C ILE A 210 -25.20 -2.12 -12.98
N GLU A 211 -25.61 -1.34 -13.97
CA GLU A 211 -24.81 -0.91 -15.11
C GLU A 211 -23.62 -0.05 -14.67
N SER A 212 -23.70 0.58 -13.50
CA SER A 212 -22.57 1.32 -12.91
C SER A 212 -21.40 0.41 -12.50
N PHE A 213 -21.63 -0.90 -12.35
CA PHE A 213 -20.62 -1.91 -12.06
C PHE A 213 -20.22 -2.73 -13.29
N SER A 214 -20.71 -2.37 -14.47
CA SER A 214 -20.46 -3.09 -15.73
C SER A 214 -19.43 -2.37 -16.58
N ALA A 215 -18.85 -3.09 -17.54
CA ALA A 215 -17.88 -2.50 -18.47
C ALA A 215 -18.58 -1.47 -19.34
N GLN A 216 -17.93 -0.32 -19.57
CA GLN A 216 -18.39 0.60 -20.59
C GLN A 216 -18.06 0.11 -22.01
N ASN A 217 -17.16 -0.87 -22.14
CA ASN A 217 -16.63 -1.38 -23.39
C ASN A 217 -16.58 -2.92 -23.43
N ASP A 218 -16.44 -3.50 -24.62
CA ASP A 218 -16.34 -4.94 -24.87
C ASP A 218 -14.91 -5.51 -24.60
N LEU A 219 -14.17 -4.97 -23.63
CA LEU A 219 -12.86 -5.52 -23.25
C LEU A 219 -13.07 -6.84 -22.50
N ASP A 220 -12.47 -7.92 -23.01
CA ASP A 220 -12.53 -9.25 -22.41
C ASP A 220 -11.38 -9.40 -21.40
N ILE A 221 -11.61 -8.94 -20.17
CA ILE A 221 -10.65 -9.10 -19.07
C ILE A 221 -11.17 -10.23 -18.16
N PRO A 222 -10.45 -11.37 -18.07
CA PRO A 222 -10.81 -12.44 -17.16
C PRO A 222 -10.68 -11.97 -15.70
N ARG A 223 -11.43 -12.63 -14.82
CA ARG A 223 -11.40 -12.31 -13.40
C ARG A 223 -10.13 -12.88 -12.75
N PHE A 224 -9.37 -12.02 -12.07
CA PHE A 224 -8.21 -12.39 -11.30
C PHE A 224 -8.64 -13.07 -10.00
N THR A 225 -7.91 -14.10 -9.59
CA THR A 225 -8.24 -14.88 -8.40
C THR A 225 -7.29 -14.52 -7.27
N ASP A 226 -7.82 -14.16 -6.11
CA ASP A 226 -7.00 -14.04 -4.91
C ASP A 226 -6.55 -15.42 -4.42
N MET A 227 -5.24 -15.65 -4.44
CA MET A 227 -4.57 -16.89 -4.03
C MET A 227 -3.72 -16.70 -2.77
N ALA A 228 -3.70 -15.52 -2.15
CA ALA A 228 -2.85 -15.27 -0.98
C ALA A 228 -3.06 -16.26 0.17
N PRO A 229 -4.30 -16.67 0.53
CA PRO A 229 -4.52 -17.67 1.57
C PRO A 229 -3.96 -19.04 1.20
N ASN A 230 -4.14 -19.47 -0.05
CA ASN A 230 -3.66 -20.76 -0.57
C ASN A 230 -2.14 -20.84 -0.60
N LEU A 231 -1.48 -19.71 -0.89
CA LEU A 231 -0.04 -19.63 -1.06
C LEU A 231 0.71 -19.28 0.22
N GLY A 232 0.00 -19.02 1.33
CA GLY A 232 0.60 -18.75 2.64
C GLY A 232 1.05 -17.31 2.86
N VAL A 233 0.57 -16.37 2.03
CA VAL A 233 1.00 -14.96 2.03
C VAL A 233 -0.11 -13.97 2.41
N ALA A 234 -1.27 -14.46 2.86
CA ALA A 234 -2.39 -13.65 3.36
C ALA A 234 -2.14 -13.08 4.77
N THR A 235 -1.11 -12.25 4.91
CA THR A 235 -0.86 -11.52 6.17
C THR A 235 -2.06 -10.64 6.50
N ARG A 236 -2.55 -10.71 7.73
CA ARG A 236 -3.54 -9.77 8.24
C ARG A 236 -2.86 -8.66 9.02
N GLY A 237 -3.05 -7.41 8.58
CA GLY A 237 -2.42 -6.25 9.20
C GLY A 237 -3.13 -4.94 8.85
N LEU A 238 -2.47 -3.85 9.20
CA LEU A 238 -2.84 -2.48 8.86
C LEU A 238 -2.15 -2.03 7.56
N ALA A 239 -2.37 -0.77 7.21
CA ALA A 239 -1.67 -0.08 6.13
C ALA A 239 -0.14 -0.35 6.18
N GLY A 240 0.46 -0.62 5.02
CA GLY A 240 1.89 -0.89 4.90
C GLY A 240 2.34 -0.95 3.44
N GLY A 241 3.63 -1.23 3.24
CA GLY A 241 4.23 -1.43 1.92
C GLY A 241 4.35 -2.91 1.53
N SER A 242 4.65 -3.15 0.25
CA SER A 242 4.96 -4.48 -0.30
C SER A 242 6.19 -4.40 -1.21
N ILE A 243 7.01 -5.46 -1.22
CA ILE A 243 8.14 -5.63 -2.14
C ILE A 243 8.09 -7.07 -2.67
N THR A 244 8.29 -7.23 -3.97
CA THR A 244 8.45 -8.52 -4.64
C THR A 244 9.81 -8.57 -5.31
N GLU A 245 10.70 -9.43 -4.84
CA GLU A 245 12.09 -9.47 -5.30
C GLU A 245 12.76 -10.80 -4.99
N ASP A 246 13.75 -11.20 -5.79
CA ASP A 246 14.61 -12.34 -5.51
C ASP A 246 15.67 -11.96 -4.47
N PHE A 247 15.30 -11.98 -3.18
CA PHE A 247 16.17 -11.55 -2.08
C PHE A 247 17.36 -12.50 -1.86
N ASN A 248 17.20 -13.77 -2.20
CA ASN A 248 18.20 -14.81 -1.93
C ASN A 248 19.02 -15.21 -3.19
N ASN A 249 18.70 -14.61 -4.35
CA ASN A 249 19.29 -14.86 -5.67
C ASN A 249 19.12 -16.31 -6.18
N ASP A 250 18.01 -16.98 -5.87
CA ASP A 250 17.70 -18.35 -6.33
C ASP A 250 16.87 -18.40 -7.63
N GLY A 251 16.43 -17.24 -8.12
CA GLY A 251 15.61 -17.06 -9.32
C GLY A 251 14.10 -17.11 -9.06
N LEU A 252 13.65 -17.26 -7.81
CA LEU A 252 12.26 -17.18 -7.43
C LEU A 252 11.99 -15.86 -6.71
N LEU A 253 10.91 -15.17 -7.10
CA LEU A 253 10.54 -13.93 -6.43
C LEU A 253 9.92 -14.22 -5.06
N ASP A 254 10.46 -13.57 -4.04
CA ASP A 254 9.99 -13.60 -2.66
C ASP A 254 9.11 -12.36 -2.38
N VAL A 255 8.37 -12.38 -1.27
CA VAL A 255 7.48 -11.28 -0.87
C VAL A 255 7.87 -10.74 0.51
N LEU A 256 8.08 -9.43 0.61
CA LEU A 256 8.23 -8.74 1.90
C LEU A 256 7.14 -7.69 2.08
N VAL A 257 6.52 -7.68 3.25
CA VAL A 257 5.44 -6.74 3.58
C VAL A 257 5.66 -6.08 4.92
N THR A 258 5.23 -4.84 5.04
CA THR A 258 5.20 -4.10 6.30
C THR A 258 3.78 -3.85 6.77
N SER A 259 3.61 -3.55 8.06
CA SER A 259 2.37 -3.05 8.64
C SER A 259 2.68 -1.91 9.60
N SER A 260 1.83 -0.89 9.59
CA SER A 260 1.99 0.35 10.35
C SER A 260 1.67 0.22 11.84
N GLY A 261 1.10 -0.91 12.27
CA GLY A 261 0.88 -1.18 13.69
C GLY A 261 2.18 -1.49 14.44
N PHE A 262 2.17 -1.24 15.75
CA PHE A 262 3.36 -1.35 16.61
C PHE A 262 3.28 -2.51 17.59
N THR A 263 2.46 -3.51 17.28
CA THR A 263 2.25 -4.71 18.08
C THR A 263 2.66 -5.95 17.30
N GLU A 264 2.84 -7.08 17.98
CA GLU A 264 3.19 -8.35 17.32
C GLU A 264 2.16 -8.79 16.26
N SER A 265 0.91 -8.33 16.35
CA SER A 265 -0.12 -8.53 15.32
C SER A 265 0.21 -7.86 13.98
N ASP A 266 1.07 -6.85 14.00
CA ASP A 266 1.44 -5.99 12.87
C ASP A 266 2.93 -6.12 12.54
N GLN A 267 3.48 -7.29 12.84
CA GLN A 267 4.83 -7.68 12.49
C GLN A 267 5.01 -7.67 10.97
N MET A 268 6.08 -7.02 10.48
CA MET A 268 6.50 -7.12 9.08
C MET A 268 6.83 -8.57 8.73
N ARG A 269 6.55 -9.01 7.50
CA ARG A 269 6.69 -10.40 7.08
C ARG A 269 7.64 -10.56 5.91
N TYR A 270 8.38 -11.66 5.91
CA TYR A 270 9.23 -12.10 4.81
C TYR A 270 8.85 -13.52 4.41
N TYR A 271 8.35 -13.66 3.19
CA TYR A 271 7.84 -14.88 2.60
C TYR A 271 8.77 -15.32 1.48
N VAL A 272 9.42 -16.46 1.65
CA VAL A 272 10.33 -17.02 0.64
C VAL A 272 9.57 -17.99 -0.24
N ASN A 273 9.67 -17.84 -1.55
CA ASN A 273 9.06 -18.74 -2.51
C ASN A 273 9.72 -20.12 -2.40
N ASN A 274 8.92 -21.14 -2.08
CA ASN A 274 9.48 -22.46 -1.77
C ASN A 274 9.67 -23.36 -3.01
N GLY A 275 9.37 -22.85 -4.21
CA GLY A 275 9.48 -23.55 -5.49
C GLY A 275 8.50 -24.72 -5.66
N LYS A 276 7.52 -24.86 -4.76
CA LYS A 276 6.52 -25.96 -4.75
C LYS A 276 5.09 -25.44 -4.91
N GLY A 277 4.92 -24.19 -5.35
CA GLY A 277 3.62 -23.55 -5.52
C GLY A 277 3.10 -22.88 -4.26
N GLY A 278 3.98 -22.31 -3.42
CA GLY A 278 3.62 -21.50 -2.25
C GLY A 278 4.84 -20.83 -1.63
N PHE A 279 4.64 -20.19 -0.47
CA PHE A 279 5.69 -19.45 0.23
C PHE A 279 5.84 -19.92 1.68
N ASP A 280 7.07 -19.90 2.17
CA ASP A 280 7.40 -20.18 3.57
C ASP A 280 7.60 -18.84 4.32
N ASP A 281 6.92 -18.66 5.47
CA ASP A 281 7.13 -17.49 6.35
C ASP A 281 8.49 -17.64 7.06
N MET A 282 9.47 -16.87 6.62
CA MET A 282 10.84 -16.87 7.12
C MET A 282 11.13 -15.73 8.10
N THR A 283 10.11 -14.95 8.51
CA THR A 283 10.25 -13.72 9.31
C THR A 283 11.13 -13.88 10.54
N SER A 284 10.87 -14.91 11.36
CA SER A 284 11.60 -15.12 12.62
C SER A 284 13.04 -15.56 12.37
N THR A 285 13.24 -16.50 11.44
CA THR A 285 14.58 -16.98 11.05
C THR A 285 15.41 -15.91 10.36
N ALA A 286 14.76 -14.97 9.68
CA ALA A 286 15.40 -13.84 9.03
C ALA A 286 15.81 -12.72 10.01
N GLY A 287 15.46 -12.84 11.29
CA GLY A 287 15.82 -11.87 12.33
C GLY A 287 14.91 -10.64 12.39
N LEU A 288 13.74 -10.66 11.74
CA LEU A 288 12.86 -9.50 11.60
C LEU A 288 11.86 -9.31 12.76
N ASP A 289 11.76 -10.29 13.67
CA ASP A 289 10.86 -10.23 14.83
C ASP A 289 11.09 -8.96 15.67
N GLY A 290 10.01 -8.22 15.97
CA GLY A 290 10.03 -6.98 16.75
C GLY A 290 10.22 -5.71 15.93
N LEU A 291 10.56 -5.79 14.64
CA LEU A 291 10.68 -4.65 13.74
C LEU A 291 9.30 -4.22 13.19
N VAL A 292 8.46 -3.67 14.06
CA VAL A 292 7.06 -3.27 13.79
C VAL A 292 6.94 -1.81 13.29
N GLY A 293 5.75 -1.39 12.88
CA GLY A 293 5.41 0.02 12.63
C GLY A 293 5.83 0.58 11.27
N GLY A 294 6.13 -0.31 10.31
CA GLY A 294 6.48 0.06 8.94
C GLY A 294 5.26 0.53 8.16
N LEU A 295 5.15 1.84 7.91
CA LEU A 295 4.08 2.40 7.08
C LEU A 295 4.35 2.15 5.59
N ASN A 296 5.62 2.07 5.20
CA ASN A 296 6.06 1.86 3.84
C ASN A 296 7.44 1.18 3.84
N CYS A 297 7.81 0.52 2.74
CA CYS A 297 9.12 -0.04 2.50
C CYS A 297 9.53 0.11 1.02
N VAL A 298 10.82 0.25 0.74
CA VAL A 298 11.37 0.23 -0.61
C VAL A 298 12.67 -0.57 -0.61
N GLN A 299 12.93 -1.33 -1.68
CA GLN A 299 14.15 -2.13 -1.80
C GLN A 299 15.33 -1.31 -2.35
N THR A 300 16.55 -1.76 -2.14
CA THR A 300 17.79 -1.13 -2.66
C THR A 300 18.93 -2.15 -2.68
N ASP A 301 20.11 -1.78 -3.18
CA ASP A 301 21.38 -2.50 -2.95
C ASP A 301 22.39 -1.42 -2.61
N TYR A 302 22.37 -0.99 -1.34
CA TYR A 302 23.02 0.26 -0.95
C TYR A 302 24.54 0.13 -0.89
N ASN A 303 25.03 -1.11 -0.77
CA ASN A 303 26.43 -1.44 -0.60
C ASN A 303 27.05 -2.09 -1.87
N ASN A 304 26.27 -2.26 -2.94
CA ASN A 304 26.65 -2.88 -4.21
C ASN A 304 27.16 -4.34 -4.08
N ASP A 305 26.67 -5.10 -3.09
CA ASP A 305 27.08 -6.49 -2.89
C ASP A 305 26.26 -7.49 -3.72
N GLY A 306 25.16 -7.04 -4.34
CA GLY A 306 24.30 -7.85 -5.19
C GLY A 306 23.12 -8.49 -4.46
N PHE A 307 23.02 -8.36 -3.15
CA PHE A 307 21.87 -8.76 -2.36
C PHE A 307 20.95 -7.55 -2.13
N VAL A 308 19.65 -7.75 -2.31
CA VAL A 308 18.70 -6.65 -2.17
C VAL A 308 18.44 -6.37 -0.69
N ASP A 309 18.71 -5.14 -0.27
CA ASP A 309 18.45 -4.56 1.05
C ASP A 309 17.07 -3.89 1.09
N ILE A 310 16.58 -3.56 2.30
CA ILE A 310 15.27 -2.92 2.48
C ILE A 310 15.38 -1.64 3.33
N PHE A 311 14.70 -0.58 2.90
CA PHE A 311 14.49 0.61 3.71
C PHE A 311 13.03 0.69 4.19
N VAL A 312 12.80 0.63 5.50
CA VAL A 312 11.48 0.68 6.14
C VAL A 312 11.21 2.05 6.74
N MET A 313 10.10 2.66 6.35
CA MET A 313 9.72 4.02 6.74
C MET A 313 8.60 4.03 7.78
N ARG A 314 8.70 4.93 8.78
CA ARG A 314 7.79 4.95 9.93
C ARG A 314 7.35 6.36 10.33
N GLY A 315 6.26 6.40 11.09
CA GLY A 315 5.83 7.59 11.81
C GLY A 315 5.10 8.66 11.00
N GLY A 316 4.99 8.51 9.67
CA GLY A 316 4.09 9.34 8.84
C GLY A 316 2.68 9.44 9.47
N TRP A 317 2.03 10.58 9.30
CA TRP A 317 0.75 10.98 9.91
C TRP A 317 0.72 11.20 11.43
N PHE A 318 1.78 10.87 12.18
CA PHE A 318 1.76 10.97 13.64
C PHE A 318 2.28 12.33 14.16
N GLY A 319 2.67 13.23 13.26
CA GLY A 319 3.15 14.56 13.61
C GLY A 319 4.27 14.52 14.65
N GLU A 320 4.10 15.21 15.78
CA GLU A 320 5.16 15.25 16.79
C GLU A 320 5.43 13.91 17.51
N TRP A 321 4.49 12.97 17.40
CA TRP A 321 4.57 11.61 17.95
C TRP A 321 5.16 10.63 16.95
N GLY A 322 5.35 11.02 15.68
CA GLY A 322 5.93 10.19 14.62
C GLY A 322 7.44 10.00 14.71
N LYS A 323 8.02 10.06 15.91
CA LYS A 323 9.46 9.91 16.16
C LYS A 323 9.87 8.44 16.21
N HIS A 324 9.31 7.63 15.32
CA HIS A 324 9.68 6.24 15.15
C HIS A 324 10.75 6.19 14.07
N PRO A 325 11.98 5.75 14.39
CA PRO A 325 13.05 5.73 13.39
C PRO A 325 12.75 4.74 12.25
N ASN A 326 13.22 5.12 11.07
CA ASN A 326 13.27 4.22 9.91
C ASN A 326 14.31 3.12 10.13
N SER A 327 14.25 2.05 9.33
CA SER A 327 15.24 0.97 9.34
C SER A 327 15.88 0.82 7.96
N LEU A 328 17.22 0.77 7.89
CA LEU A 328 17.94 0.21 6.75
C LEU A 328 18.36 -1.22 7.13
N LEU A 329 17.72 -2.20 6.50
CA LEU A 329 17.92 -3.62 6.72
C LEU A 329 18.84 -4.15 5.63
N ARG A 330 20.09 -4.46 6.00
CA ARG A 330 21.05 -5.09 5.10
C ARG A 330 20.71 -6.57 4.96
N ASN A 331 20.64 -7.05 3.72
CA ASN A 331 20.54 -8.48 3.43
C ASN A 331 21.91 -9.15 3.58
N ASN A 332 22.00 -10.19 4.40
CA ASN A 332 23.27 -10.86 4.66
C ASN A 332 23.63 -11.93 3.62
N GLY A 333 22.75 -12.17 2.64
CA GLY A 333 22.92 -13.17 1.58
C GLY A 333 22.65 -14.61 2.02
N ASP A 334 22.07 -14.81 3.19
CA ASP A 334 21.75 -16.11 3.78
C ASP A 334 20.30 -16.19 4.30
N ASN A 335 19.38 -15.41 3.70
CA ASN A 335 17.99 -15.22 4.12
C ASN A 335 17.82 -14.54 5.49
N THR A 336 18.86 -13.85 6.00
CA THR A 336 18.77 -13.02 7.21
C THR A 336 19.02 -11.55 6.92
N PHE A 337 18.49 -10.69 7.78
CA PHE A 337 18.66 -9.23 7.68
C PHE A 337 19.19 -8.63 8.98
N THR A 338 20.11 -7.68 8.85
CA THR A 338 20.65 -6.90 9.97
C THR A 338 20.26 -5.43 9.79
N ASP A 339 19.65 -4.82 10.81
CA ASP A 339 19.43 -3.37 10.87
C ASP A 339 20.77 -2.67 11.07
N VAL A 340 21.17 -1.89 10.06
CA VAL A 340 22.42 -1.14 10.02
C VAL A 340 22.18 0.38 10.09
N THR A 341 20.98 0.81 10.48
CA THR A 341 20.52 2.21 10.36
C THR A 341 21.47 3.20 11.06
N LYS A 342 21.93 2.82 12.26
CA LYS A 342 22.82 3.66 13.06
C LYS A 342 24.24 3.63 12.52
N GLU A 343 24.73 2.45 12.16
CA GLU A 343 26.07 2.17 11.65
C GLU A 343 26.29 2.85 10.29
N ALA A 344 25.27 2.81 9.42
CA ALA A 344 25.24 3.48 8.14
C ALA A 344 25.12 5.01 8.27
N GLY A 345 24.80 5.53 9.46
CA GLY A 345 24.70 6.97 9.71
C GLY A 345 23.41 7.63 9.19
N ILE A 346 22.34 6.84 8.98
CA ILE A 346 21.04 7.30 8.46
C ILE A 346 19.93 7.33 9.53
N LEU A 347 20.27 7.10 10.81
CA LEU A 347 19.31 7.19 11.91
C LEU A 347 18.71 8.60 12.03
N SER A 348 17.41 8.69 11.78
CA SER A 348 16.59 9.89 11.88
C SER A 348 15.31 9.60 12.67
N PHE A 349 14.74 10.62 13.29
CA PHE A 349 13.49 10.55 14.07
C PHE A 349 12.39 11.42 13.46
N ASN A 350 12.52 11.75 12.17
CA ASN A 350 11.50 12.49 11.46
C ASN A 350 10.37 11.55 11.01
N PRO A 351 9.09 11.97 11.16
CA PRO A 351 7.95 11.26 10.58
C PRO A 351 8.12 11.11 9.07
N THR A 352 8.29 9.86 8.62
CA THR A 352 8.65 9.54 7.24
C THR A 352 7.53 8.73 6.58
N GLN A 353 7.23 9.04 5.32
CA GLN A 353 6.31 8.26 4.50
C GLN A 353 6.94 7.79 3.18
N THR A 354 7.92 8.52 2.64
CA THR A 354 8.47 8.27 1.31
C THR A 354 9.98 8.43 1.27
N SER A 355 10.62 7.64 0.43
CA SER A 355 12.02 7.76 0.04
C SER A 355 12.19 7.33 -1.40
N VAL A 356 13.26 7.75 -2.05
CA VAL A 356 13.64 7.25 -3.38
C VAL A 356 15.15 7.04 -3.45
N TRP A 357 15.54 5.88 -3.98
CA TRP A 357 16.93 5.50 -4.22
C TRP A 357 17.29 5.74 -5.68
N ALA A 358 18.39 6.44 -5.94
CA ALA A 358 18.93 6.63 -7.28
C ALA A 358 20.40 7.04 -7.22
N ASP A 359 21.15 6.79 -8.28
CA ASP A 359 22.52 7.30 -8.46
C ASP A 359 22.47 8.75 -8.95
N PHE A 360 22.19 9.70 -8.05
CA PHE A 360 21.96 11.12 -8.41
C PHE A 360 23.22 11.85 -8.90
N ASN A 361 24.41 11.29 -8.67
CA ASN A 361 25.68 11.88 -9.11
C ASN A 361 26.42 11.03 -10.17
N ASN A 362 25.79 9.95 -10.66
CA ASN A 362 26.33 9.01 -11.64
C ASN A 362 27.68 8.41 -11.23
N ASP A 363 27.87 8.14 -9.95
CA ASP A 363 29.15 7.67 -9.41
C ASP A 363 29.22 6.15 -9.17
N GLY A 364 28.16 5.43 -9.58
CA GLY A 364 27.99 3.99 -9.48
C GLY A 364 27.36 3.53 -8.17
N TRP A 365 26.96 4.45 -7.28
CA TRP A 365 26.39 4.14 -5.98
C TRP A 365 25.06 4.86 -5.80
N VAL A 366 24.07 4.15 -5.26
CA VAL A 366 22.78 4.76 -4.99
C VAL A 366 22.83 5.65 -3.76
N ASP A 367 22.30 6.85 -3.92
CA ASP A 367 21.99 7.83 -2.88
C ASP A 367 20.51 7.71 -2.50
N VAL A 368 20.09 8.38 -1.43
CA VAL A 368 18.67 8.40 -1.03
C VAL A 368 18.16 9.78 -0.65
N PHE A 369 17.04 10.16 -1.24
CA PHE A 369 16.19 11.24 -0.77
C PHE A 369 15.12 10.69 0.18
N ILE A 370 14.89 11.35 1.31
CA ILE A 370 13.86 11.00 2.29
C ILE A 370 12.91 12.20 2.49
N GLY A 371 11.63 11.94 2.23
CA GLY A 371 10.55 12.90 2.39
C GLY A 371 9.89 12.80 3.77
N ASN A 372 10.03 13.87 4.55
CA ASN A 372 9.49 13.98 5.90
C ASN A 372 8.23 14.86 5.98
N GLU A 373 7.42 14.65 7.02
CA GLU A 373 6.17 15.38 7.20
C GLU A 373 6.29 16.55 8.17
N THR A 374 6.29 17.78 7.65
CA THR A 374 6.03 18.98 8.45
C THR A 374 4.59 19.44 8.25
N ASN A 375 3.74 19.23 9.26
CA ASN A 375 2.36 19.70 9.24
C ASN A 375 2.31 21.21 9.57
N VAL A 376 2.26 22.06 8.54
CA VAL A 376 2.05 23.49 8.72
C VAL A 376 0.54 23.73 8.89
N ASP A 377 0.05 23.90 10.12
CA ASP A 377 -1.35 24.26 10.35
C ASP A 377 -1.69 25.57 9.62
N ARG A 378 -2.42 25.46 8.51
CA ARG A 378 -2.80 26.59 7.64
C ARG A 378 -3.75 27.58 8.30
N ARG A 379 -4.42 27.19 9.40
CA ARG A 379 -5.41 28.03 10.09
C ARG A 379 -4.79 28.88 11.20
N ASN A 380 -3.60 28.53 11.68
CA ASN A 380 -2.90 29.28 12.74
C ASN A 380 -1.49 29.69 12.30
N LEU A 381 -1.41 30.53 11.26
CA LEU A 381 -0.21 31.30 10.93
C LEU A 381 0.03 32.40 11.98
N THR A 382 0.21 32.03 13.24
CA THR A 382 0.99 32.83 14.17
C THR A 382 2.38 32.21 14.22
N ARG A 383 3.37 33.00 13.82
CA ARG A 383 4.82 32.75 13.71
C ARG A 383 5.51 32.30 15.02
N ASP A 384 4.77 31.75 15.98
CA ASP A 384 5.17 31.60 17.38
C ASP A 384 4.70 30.29 18.04
N SER A 385 4.58 29.21 17.26
CA SER A 385 4.03 27.94 17.76
C SER A 385 5.07 26.82 17.75
N LYS A 386 4.99 26.02 18.81
CA LYS A 386 5.82 24.87 19.20
C LYS A 386 5.80 23.69 18.20
N PHE A 387 5.59 23.93 16.90
CA PHE A 387 5.57 22.89 15.87
C PHE A 387 7.00 22.41 15.58
N LYS A 388 7.21 21.10 15.68
CA LYS A 388 8.50 20.49 15.33
C LYS A 388 8.63 20.49 13.80
N ILE A 389 9.73 21.03 13.34
CA ILE A 389 10.09 21.10 11.94
C ILE A 389 10.78 19.79 11.55
N HIS A 390 10.30 19.16 10.49
CA HIS A 390 10.83 17.92 9.93
C HIS A 390 11.25 18.18 8.48
N GLU A 391 12.53 18.51 8.30
CA GLU A 391 13.10 18.86 7.00
C GLU A 391 13.30 17.61 6.14
N ALA A 392 13.17 17.74 4.83
CA ALA A 392 13.58 16.70 3.90
C ALA A 392 15.09 16.41 4.03
N GLU A 393 15.46 15.15 3.81
CA GLU A 393 16.82 14.66 3.97
C GLU A 393 17.34 14.08 2.65
N PHE A 394 18.65 14.17 2.46
CA PHE A 394 19.33 13.63 1.28
C PHE A 394 20.67 13.09 1.74
N TYR A 395 20.86 11.79 1.53
CA TYR A 395 22.01 11.04 2.01
C TYR A 395 22.86 10.60 0.83
N LEU A 396 24.06 11.18 0.74
CA LEU A 396 25.09 10.77 -0.21
C LEU A 396 25.80 9.52 0.30
N ASN A 397 25.91 8.51 -0.54
CA ASN A 397 26.63 7.27 -0.26
C ASN A 397 28.14 7.51 -0.25
N LYS A 398 28.84 7.09 0.81
CA LYS A 398 30.29 7.24 0.93
C LYS A 398 31.09 6.05 0.38
N LYS A 399 30.41 5.04 -0.18
CA LYS A 399 31.02 3.84 -0.80
C LYS A 399 31.76 2.96 0.21
N ASP A 400 31.44 3.10 1.49
CA ASP A 400 32.01 2.34 2.60
C ASP A 400 30.93 1.73 3.50
N GLY A 401 29.69 1.68 3.00
CA GLY A 401 28.51 1.27 3.75
C GLY A 401 27.91 2.36 4.65
N THR A 402 28.42 3.60 4.60
CA THR A 402 27.88 4.74 5.34
C THR A 402 27.41 5.88 4.43
N PHE A 403 26.59 6.76 4.99
CA PHE A 403 26.04 7.92 4.32
C PHE A 403 26.43 9.24 4.98
N ALA A 404 26.34 10.34 4.24
CA ALA A 404 26.35 11.71 4.77
C ALA A 404 25.05 12.43 4.39
N ASN A 405 24.33 12.96 5.39
CA ASN A 405 23.22 13.87 5.10
C ASN A 405 23.77 15.21 4.58
N ILE A 406 23.59 15.47 3.29
CA ILE A 406 24.08 16.67 2.60
C ILE A 406 22.95 17.58 2.11
N ALA A 407 21.69 17.32 2.50
CA ALA A 407 20.52 18.08 2.04
C ALA A 407 20.70 19.60 2.13
N SER A 408 21.33 20.08 3.22
CA SER A 408 21.59 21.50 3.42
C SER A 408 22.57 22.10 2.41
N SER A 409 23.60 21.36 2.00
CA SER A 409 24.62 21.85 1.07
C SER A 409 24.17 21.85 -0.39
N ILE A 410 23.18 21.02 -0.72
CA ILE A 410 22.65 20.87 -2.09
C ILE A 410 21.30 21.56 -2.31
N GLY A 411 20.79 22.28 -1.31
CA GLY A 411 19.53 23.03 -1.42
C GLY A 411 18.26 22.19 -1.30
N LEU A 412 18.36 20.93 -0.86
CA LEU A 412 17.22 20.03 -0.65
C LEU A 412 16.69 20.00 0.79
N ARG A 413 17.25 20.81 1.69
CA ARG A 413 16.74 20.99 3.06
C ARG A 413 15.55 21.96 3.08
N PHE A 414 14.37 21.46 2.76
CA PHE A 414 13.12 22.22 2.83
C PHE A 414 12.07 21.52 3.71
N THR A 415 11.00 22.24 4.06
CA THR A 415 9.94 21.76 4.96
C THR A 415 8.61 21.79 4.22
N SER A 416 7.92 20.66 4.21
CA SER A 416 6.63 20.47 3.52
C SER A 416 5.93 19.25 4.10
N LEU A 417 4.65 19.06 3.77
CA LEU A 417 3.94 17.81 4.07
C LEU A 417 4.17 16.85 2.88
N ILE A 418 5.38 16.28 2.80
CA ILE A 418 5.80 15.43 1.68
C ILE A 418 5.10 14.08 1.78
N LYS A 419 4.48 13.62 0.68
CA LYS A 419 3.69 12.38 0.65
C LYS A 419 4.15 11.35 -0.36
N GLY A 420 4.93 11.74 -1.35
CA GLY A 420 5.53 10.83 -2.33
C GLY A 420 6.75 11.47 -2.98
N ALA A 421 7.66 10.65 -3.47
CA ALA A 421 8.81 11.09 -4.26
C ALA A 421 9.13 10.04 -5.33
N THR A 422 9.59 10.49 -6.50
CA THR A 422 10.13 9.61 -7.55
C THR A 422 11.37 10.26 -8.18
N ALA A 423 12.28 9.42 -8.65
CA ALA A 423 13.44 9.82 -9.44
C ALA A 423 13.11 9.64 -10.92
N ILE A 424 13.49 10.61 -11.74
CA ILE A 424 13.13 10.66 -13.16
C ILE A 424 14.22 11.41 -13.90
N ASP A 425 14.59 10.99 -15.11
CA ASP A 425 15.44 11.81 -16.00
C ASP A 425 14.53 12.68 -16.88
N ALA A 426 14.01 13.78 -16.32
CA ALA A 426 12.89 14.50 -16.92
C ALA A 426 13.30 15.24 -18.19
N ASN A 427 14.53 15.74 -18.25
CA ASN A 427 15.08 16.50 -19.38
C ASN A 427 16.00 15.66 -20.29
N ASN A 428 16.11 14.35 -20.07
CA ASN A 428 16.89 13.40 -20.86
C ASN A 428 18.39 13.74 -20.95
N ASP A 429 18.96 14.26 -19.85
CA ASP A 429 20.38 14.57 -19.75
C ASP A 429 21.20 13.49 -19.04
N ASN A 430 20.56 12.36 -18.72
CA ASN A 430 21.14 11.21 -18.00
C ASN A 430 21.57 11.56 -16.56
N LEU A 431 21.02 12.63 -15.97
CA LEU A 431 21.08 12.88 -14.54
C LEU A 431 19.70 12.62 -13.93
N MET A 432 19.65 11.89 -12.83
CA MET A 432 18.40 11.70 -12.13
C MET A 432 17.95 13.02 -11.49
N ASP A 433 16.74 13.44 -11.83
CA ASP A 433 15.98 14.52 -11.22
C ASP A 433 15.10 13.95 -10.10
N LEU A 434 14.47 14.85 -9.34
CA LEU A 434 13.60 14.49 -8.23
C LEU A 434 12.23 15.17 -8.36
N TYR A 435 11.17 14.39 -8.44
CA TYR A 435 9.80 14.89 -8.28
C TYR A 435 9.28 14.58 -6.87
N VAL A 436 8.68 15.57 -6.22
CA VAL A 436 8.17 15.49 -4.84
C VAL A 436 6.70 15.91 -4.80
N SER A 437 5.85 14.98 -4.38
CA SER A 437 4.43 15.19 -4.08
C SER A 437 4.27 15.81 -2.70
N ILE A 438 3.57 16.96 -2.63
CA ILE A 438 3.39 17.75 -1.41
C ILE A 438 1.91 17.97 -1.13
N MET A 439 1.40 17.33 -0.08
CA MET A 439 0.00 17.44 0.29
C MET A 439 -0.36 18.85 0.76
N GLY A 440 -1.33 19.41 0.06
CA GLY A 440 -1.77 20.77 0.23
C GLY A 440 -0.81 21.79 -0.39
N GLY A 441 0.39 21.45 -0.88
CA GLY A 441 1.35 22.42 -1.42
C GLY A 441 1.44 22.37 -2.94
N GLN A 442 2.26 23.26 -3.52
CA GLN A 442 2.75 23.04 -4.87
C GLN A 442 3.73 21.86 -4.83
N ASN A 443 3.58 20.89 -5.73
CA ASN A 443 4.57 19.84 -5.91
C ASN A 443 5.92 20.44 -6.37
N LYS A 444 6.98 19.63 -6.37
CA LYS A 444 8.31 20.08 -6.79
C LYS A 444 8.90 19.15 -7.83
N LEU A 445 9.27 19.68 -8.99
CA LEU A 445 10.18 19.06 -9.94
C LEU A 445 11.54 19.75 -9.81
N LEU A 446 12.50 19.02 -9.28
CA LEU A 446 13.84 19.49 -8.93
C LEU A 446 14.82 18.89 -9.94
N ILE A 447 15.24 19.70 -10.90
CA ILE A 447 16.13 19.28 -11.99
C ILE A 447 17.58 19.34 -11.52
N ASN A 448 18.30 18.24 -11.69
CA ASN A 448 19.69 18.08 -11.37
C ASN A 448 20.56 18.74 -12.45
N GLN A 449 21.34 19.74 -12.06
CA GLN A 449 22.22 20.49 -12.97
C GLN A 449 23.66 19.93 -12.98
N GLY A 450 23.85 18.73 -12.43
CA GLY A 450 25.15 18.11 -12.18
C GLY A 450 25.76 18.57 -10.86
N ASP A 451 26.77 17.82 -10.38
CA ASP A 451 27.39 17.99 -9.07
C ASP A 451 26.38 18.04 -7.90
N LEU A 452 25.24 17.35 -8.03
CA LEU A 452 24.12 17.37 -7.07
C LEU A 452 23.55 18.78 -6.83
N LYS A 453 23.60 19.67 -7.82
CA LYS A 453 22.96 21.00 -7.72
C LYS A 453 21.56 20.93 -8.32
N PHE A 454 20.54 21.09 -7.47
CA PHE A 454 19.15 21.03 -7.93
C PHE A 454 18.56 22.41 -8.17
N LYS A 455 17.74 22.53 -9.22
CA LYS A 455 16.94 23.71 -9.54
C LYS A 455 15.46 23.34 -9.58
N ASP A 456 14.63 24.08 -8.84
CA ASP A 456 13.17 23.93 -8.90
C ASP A 456 12.64 24.51 -10.22
N GLU A 457 12.25 23.63 -11.15
CA GLU A 457 11.71 23.99 -12.47
C GLU A 457 10.21 23.68 -12.59
N THR A 458 9.55 23.35 -11.49
CA THR A 458 8.15 22.90 -11.45
C THR A 458 7.21 23.75 -12.33
N ILE A 459 7.33 25.07 -12.23
CA ILE A 459 6.48 26.01 -12.99
C ILE A 459 6.97 26.17 -14.43
N ALA A 460 8.29 26.22 -14.64
CA ALA A 460 8.86 26.37 -15.98
C ALA A 460 8.54 25.14 -16.85
N TYR A 461 8.53 23.95 -16.24
CA TYR A 461 8.30 22.67 -16.89
C TYR A 461 6.86 22.18 -16.77
N ASN A 462 5.94 22.98 -16.21
CA ASN A 462 4.50 22.74 -16.20
C ASN A 462 4.03 21.45 -15.48
N ALA A 463 4.62 21.13 -14.33
CA ALA A 463 4.22 20.00 -13.49
C ALA A 463 3.85 20.33 -12.01
N PRO A 464 3.10 21.42 -11.70
CA PRO A 464 2.87 21.85 -10.31
C PRO A 464 1.73 21.17 -9.53
N GLU A 465 0.84 20.44 -10.21
CA GLU A 465 -0.42 19.94 -9.65
C GLU A 465 -0.40 18.40 -9.45
N PRO A 466 -1.38 17.81 -8.74
CA PRO A 466 -2.46 18.44 -7.96
C PRO A 466 -1.95 19.04 -6.65
N PHE A 467 -2.68 20.03 -6.12
CA PHE A 467 -2.30 20.74 -4.90
C PHE A 467 -2.52 19.91 -3.63
N VAL A 468 -3.51 19.01 -3.63
CA VAL A 468 -3.64 18.01 -2.57
C VAL A 468 -3.26 16.67 -3.16
N SER A 469 -1.96 16.41 -3.18
CA SER A 469 -1.34 15.23 -3.77
C SER A 469 -0.95 14.18 -2.72
N PHE A 470 -0.89 12.92 -3.14
CA PHE A 470 -0.45 11.79 -2.29
C PHE A 470 0.61 10.93 -3.02
N PRO A 471 0.39 9.67 -3.48
CA PRO A 471 1.45 8.92 -4.15
C PRO A 471 1.78 9.50 -5.53
N VAL A 472 3.01 9.24 -5.96
CA VAL A 472 3.57 9.61 -7.26
C VAL A 472 4.37 8.44 -7.85
N GLY A 473 4.48 8.40 -9.17
CA GLY A 473 5.34 7.49 -9.92
C GLY A 473 5.73 8.08 -11.27
N SER A 474 6.79 7.54 -11.87
CA SER A 474 7.29 7.93 -13.19
C SER A 474 7.51 6.71 -14.08
N PHE A 475 6.93 6.73 -15.28
CA PHE A 475 7.03 5.65 -16.27
C PHE A 475 6.61 6.18 -17.64
N ASP A 476 7.09 5.57 -18.72
CA ASP A 476 6.65 5.88 -20.08
C ASP A 476 5.33 5.13 -20.36
N TYR A 477 4.19 5.83 -20.29
CA TYR A 477 2.89 5.18 -20.50
C TYR A 477 2.58 4.97 -21.98
N ASN A 478 3.28 5.67 -22.87
CA ASN A 478 2.90 5.76 -24.28
C ASN A 478 3.94 5.18 -25.24
N ASN A 479 5.06 4.69 -24.70
CA ASN A 479 6.21 4.14 -25.39
C ASN A 479 6.83 5.15 -26.39
N ASP A 480 6.94 6.44 -26.03
CA ASP A 480 7.65 7.45 -26.84
C ASP A 480 9.14 7.61 -26.47
N GLY A 481 9.60 6.91 -25.44
CA GLY A 481 10.97 6.93 -24.94
C GLY A 481 11.22 7.95 -23.83
N PHE A 482 10.18 8.65 -23.36
CA PHE A 482 10.29 9.63 -22.28
C PHE A 482 9.42 9.22 -21.09
N GLU A 483 9.99 9.25 -19.88
CA GLU A 483 9.22 8.95 -18.68
C GLU A 483 8.23 10.08 -18.39
N ASP A 484 6.98 9.69 -18.17
CA ASP A 484 5.86 10.55 -17.81
C ASP A 484 5.65 10.55 -16.29
N LEU A 485 4.83 11.47 -15.77
CA LEU A 485 4.53 11.56 -14.33
C LEU A 485 3.05 11.32 -14.04
N PHE A 486 2.76 10.43 -13.09
CA PHE A 486 1.42 10.26 -12.53
C PHE A 486 1.38 10.63 -11.05
N ILE A 487 0.48 11.54 -10.67
CA ILE A 487 0.31 12.01 -9.29
C ILE A 487 -1.15 11.86 -8.87
N CYS A 488 -1.41 11.12 -7.78
CA CYS A 488 -2.75 11.00 -7.23
C CYS A 488 -3.21 12.28 -6.53
N GLY A 489 -4.47 12.65 -6.72
CA GLY A 489 -5.19 13.63 -5.89
C GLY A 489 -5.76 12.98 -4.63
N TYR A 490 -5.83 13.73 -3.52
CA TYR A 490 -6.22 13.22 -2.20
C TYR A 490 -7.04 14.23 -1.37
N SER A 491 -8.21 14.67 -1.87
CA SER A 491 -9.11 15.59 -1.13
C SER A 491 -10.58 15.53 -1.57
N THR A 492 -11.52 15.37 -0.63
CA THR A 492 -12.96 15.16 -0.88
C THR A 492 -13.85 16.39 -0.96
N SER A 493 -13.32 17.61 -1.09
CA SER A 493 -14.17 18.82 -1.13
C SER A 493 -15.24 18.88 0.00
N ASN A 494 -14.94 18.27 1.14
CA ASN A 494 -15.77 18.09 2.36
C ASN A 494 -16.80 16.95 2.37
N ASN A 495 -16.87 16.09 1.34
CA ASN A 495 -17.70 14.88 1.36
C ASN A 495 -16.94 13.68 1.93
N THR A 496 -17.64 12.58 2.23
CA THR A 496 -16.98 11.29 2.50
C THR A 496 -16.61 10.59 1.19
N LEU A 497 -15.65 9.66 1.23
CA LEU A 497 -15.28 8.90 0.04
C LEU A 497 -16.44 8.05 -0.50
N SER A 498 -17.23 7.47 0.39
CA SER A 498 -18.45 6.74 0.04
C SER A 498 -19.48 7.63 -0.66
N TYR A 499 -19.63 8.90 -0.25
CA TYR A 499 -20.45 9.87 -0.98
C TYR A 499 -19.92 10.10 -2.39
N GLU A 500 -18.62 10.43 -2.53
CA GLU A 500 -18.01 10.73 -3.85
C GLU A 500 -18.10 9.52 -4.79
N THR A 501 -17.93 8.31 -4.26
CA THR A 501 -18.05 7.04 -5.01
C THR A 501 -19.46 6.85 -5.55
N ALA A 502 -20.49 6.96 -4.70
CA ALA A 502 -21.87 6.88 -5.18
C ALA A 502 -22.21 8.02 -6.16
N TYR A 503 -21.67 9.22 -5.94
CA TYR A 503 -21.91 10.35 -6.84
C TYR A 503 -21.31 10.11 -8.23
N GLU A 504 -20.07 9.59 -8.32
CA GLU A 504 -19.41 9.18 -9.58
C GLU A 504 -20.18 8.05 -10.27
N LEU A 505 -20.55 6.99 -9.54
CA LEU A 505 -21.28 5.83 -10.10
C LEU A 505 -22.69 6.18 -10.60
N LEU A 506 -23.28 7.28 -10.12
CA LEU A 506 -24.54 7.84 -10.64
C LEU A 506 -24.34 8.68 -11.92
N GLY A 507 -23.13 8.68 -12.50
CA GLY A 507 -22.78 9.40 -13.72
C GLY A 507 -22.45 10.87 -13.53
N ASN A 508 -22.25 11.32 -12.28
CA ASN A 508 -21.88 12.71 -12.00
C ASN A 508 -20.36 12.87 -11.97
N ARG A 509 -19.88 14.09 -12.22
CA ARG A 509 -18.46 14.41 -12.09
C ARG A 509 -18.11 14.67 -10.61
N PRO A 510 -17.19 13.91 -10.00
CA PRO A 510 -16.85 14.05 -8.59
C PRO A 510 -16.22 15.42 -8.29
N SER A 511 -16.37 15.86 -7.04
CA SER A 511 -15.78 17.11 -6.55
C SER A 511 -14.41 16.90 -5.88
N ALA A 512 -14.01 15.64 -5.77
CA ALA A 512 -12.69 15.18 -5.36
C ALA A 512 -11.52 15.85 -6.11
N ALA A 513 -10.37 15.94 -5.45
CA ALA A 513 -9.10 16.24 -6.11
C ALA A 513 -8.78 15.12 -7.10
N LEU A 514 -8.74 15.47 -8.38
CA LEU A 514 -8.40 14.56 -9.46
C LEU A 514 -6.87 14.36 -9.53
N PRO A 515 -6.41 13.21 -10.03
CA PRO A 515 -5.00 12.99 -10.29
C PRO A 515 -4.50 13.89 -11.43
N LYS A 516 -3.19 13.85 -11.67
CA LYS A 516 -2.54 14.40 -12.86
C LYS A 516 -1.71 13.33 -13.56
N LEU A 517 -1.92 13.19 -14.86
CA LEU A 517 -0.99 12.52 -15.77
C LEU A 517 -0.34 13.59 -16.65
N TYR A 518 0.98 13.72 -16.51
CA TYR A 518 1.80 14.65 -17.24
C TYR A 518 2.65 13.90 -18.25
N ARG A 519 2.38 14.10 -19.54
CA ARG A 519 3.23 13.58 -20.61
C ARG A 519 4.49 14.42 -20.75
N ASN A 520 5.66 13.80 -20.75
CA ASN A 520 6.93 14.46 -21.00
C ASN A 520 7.06 14.81 -22.49
N ASN A 521 7.46 16.04 -22.80
CA ASN A 521 7.63 16.50 -24.18
C ASN A 521 9.05 16.21 -24.74
N GLY A 522 9.91 15.58 -23.95
CA GLY A 522 11.29 15.22 -24.31
C GLY A 522 12.33 16.32 -24.05
N ASP A 523 11.89 17.53 -23.69
CA ASP A 523 12.74 18.70 -23.45
C ASP A 523 12.76 19.15 -21.97
N GLY A 524 12.23 18.31 -21.07
CA GLY A 524 12.02 18.61 -19.66
C GLY A 524 10.63 19.19 -19.35
N SER A 525 9.94 19.77 -20.34
CA SER A 525 8.58 20.28 -20.12
C SER A 525 7.53 19.18 -20.19
N PHE A 526 6.40 19.39 -19.51
CA PHE A 526 5.29 18.45 -19.45
C PHE A 526 3.98 19.02 -19.98
N THR A 527 3.15 18.14 -20.54
CA THR A 527 1.77 18.44 -20.95
C THR A 527 0.80 17.67 -20.05
N ASP A 528 -0.16 18.36 -19.42
CA ASP A 528 -1.26 17.69 -18.70
C ASP A 528 -2.20 17.02 -19.69
N VAL A 529 -2.13 15.68 -19.75
CA VAL A 529 -2.94 14.83 -20.63
C VAL A 529 -4.03 14.09 -19.84
N THR A 530 -4.26 14.43 -18.56
CA THR A 530 -5.16 13.70 -17.66
C THR A 530 -6.54 13.43 -18.27
N LYS A 531 -7.13 14.42 -18.94
CA LYS A 531 -8.44 14.27 -19.58
C LYS A 531 -8.37 13.50 -20.90
N GLU A 532 -7.30 13.69 -21.67
CA GLU A 532 -7.08 12.99 -22.94
C GLU A 532 -6.92 11.48 -22.70
N ALA A 533 -6.13 11.14 -21.69
CA ALA A 533 -5.88 9.77 -21.26
C ALA A 533 -7.02 9.16 -20.42
N LYS A 534 -8.15 9.85 -20.29
CA LYS A 534 -9.31 9.48 -19.45
C LYS A 534 -9.00 9.20 -17.97
N MET A 535 -7.92 9.74 -17.42
CA MET A 535 -7.56 9.58 -16.00
C MET A 535 -8.22 10.63 -15.07
N ASN A 536 -9.22 11.37 -15.54
CA ASN A 536 -9.91 12.40 -14.75
C ASN A 536 -10.98 11.83 -13.79
N HIS A 537 -10.64 10.74 -13.10
CA HIS A 537 -11.47 10.03 -12.12
C HIS A 537 -11.08 10.37 -10.68
N SER A 538 -12.01 10.15 -9.76
CA SER A 538 -11.74 10.28 -8.33
C SER A 538 -11.12 8.99 -7.78
N ILE A 539 -9.79 8.91 -7.77
CA ILE A 539 -9.08 7.68 -7.42
C ILE A 539 -8.87 7.52 -5.91
N TYR A 540 -8.38 8.56 -5.21
CA TYR A 540 -7.94 8.46 -3.80
C TYR A 540 -6.94 7.35 -3.52
N GLY A 541 -5.95 7.20 -4.41
CA GLY A 541 -4.87 6.24 -4.21
C GLY A 541 -4.09 6.55 -2.94
N MET A 542 -3.99 5.59 -2.03
CA MET A 542 -3.08 5.59 -0.88
C MET A 542 -1.71 4.98 -1.25
N GLY A 543 -1.72 4.06 -2.21
CA GLY A 543 -0.57 3.54 -2.92
C GLY A 543 -0.99 3.13 -4.32
N PHE A 544 -0.04 3.04 -5.23
CA PHE A 544 -0.27 2.50 -6.58
C PHE A 544 1.04 1.99 -7.14
N ASN A 545 0.94 1.08 -8.09
CA ASN A 545 2.07 0.69 -8.92
C ASN A 545 1.56 0.25 -10.30
N TYR A 546 2.50 0.08 -11.23
CA TYR A 546 2.20 -0.23 -12.62
C TYR A 546 2.93 -1.50 -13.07
N GLY A 547 2.36 -2.15 -14.07
CA GLY A 547 2.82 -3.41 -14.68
C GLY A 547 2.10 -3.63 -16.01
N ASP A 548 2.49 -4.65 -16.78
CA ASP A 548 1.91 -4.99 -18.08
C ASP A 548 0.93 -6.17 -17.90
N LEU A 549 -0.35 -5.85 -17.74
CA LEU A 549 -1.39 -6.79 -17.31
C LEU A 549 -1.61 -7.89 -18.33
N ASP A 550 -1.67 -7.56 -19.62
CA ASP A 550 -1.96 -8.49 -20.71
C ASP A 550 -0.77 -8.71 -21.65
N ASN A 551 0.43 -8.34 -21.22
CA ASN A 551 1.67 -8.46 -21.98
C ASN A 551 1.62 -7.77 -23.36
N ASP A 552 0.87 -6.68 -23.50
CA ASP A 552 0.72 -5.94 -24.76
C ASP A 552 1.86 -4.92 -25.00
N GLY A 553 2.75 -4.74 -24.04
CA GLY A 553 3.88 -3.82 -24.08
C GLY A 553 3.58 -2.44 -23.48
N PHE A 554 2.35 -2.15 -23.05
CA PHE A 554 1.95 -0.91 -22.39
C PHE A 554 1.70 -1.13 -20.90
N LEU A 555 2.18 -0.20 -20.07
CA LEU A 555 2.02 -0.31 -18.62
C LEU A 555 0.62 0.16 -18.19
N ASP A 556 -0.05 -0.70 -17.41
CA ASP A 556 -1.33 -0.53 -16.74
C ASP A 556 -1.14 -0.10 -15.28
N ILE A 557 -2.21 0.31 -14.59
CA ILE A 557 -2.11 0.86 -13.22
C ILE A 557 -3.16 0.28 -12.28
N TYR A 558 -2.70 -0.27 -11.16
CA TYR A 558 -3.55 -0.68 -10.03
C TYR A 558 -3.41 0.30 -8.86
N PHE A 559 -4.54 0.67 -8.26
CA PHE A 559 -4.63 1.62 -7.16
C PHE A 559 -5.23 0.99 -5.90
N GLY A 560 -4.49 1.10 -4.80
CA GLY A 560 -5.01 0.88 -3.46
C GLY A 560 -5.67 2.17 -2.98
N THR A 561 -6.94 2.11 -2.60
CA THR A 561 -7.78 3.31 -2.38
C THR A 561 -8.28 3.41 -0.95
N GLY A 562 -8.54 4.63 -0.49
CA GLY A 562 -9.20 4.88 0.79
C GLY A 562 -8.71 6.11 1.55
N ASP A 563 -9.18 6.20 2.80
CA ASP A 563 -8.71 7.14 3.82
C ASP A 563 -8.83 6.49 5.22
N PRO A 564 -8.45 7.18 6.32
CA PRO A 564 -8.57 6.58 7.65
C PRO A 564 -9.99 6.25 8.13
N SER A 565 -11.06 6.81 7.56
CA SER A 565 -12.43 6.65 8.05
C SER A 565 -12.96 5.22 7.84
N PHE A 566 -13.67 4.65 8.84
CA PHE A 566 -14.36 3.35 8.72
C PHE A 566 -15.55 3.38 7.77
N GLU A 567 -15.97 4.57 7.39
CA GLU A 567 -17.05 4.81 6.46
C GLU A 567 -16.56 4.78 5.01
N SER A 568 -15.24 4.80 4.77
CA SER A 568 -14.62 4.72 3.45
C SER A 568 -14.54 3.27 2.97
N ILE A 569 -15.70 2.72 2.64
CA ILE A 569 -15.88 1.40 2.04
C ILE A 569 -16.00 1.63 0.54
N ILE A 570 -14.88 1.73 -0.17
CA ILE A 570 -14.84 2.08 -1.59
C ILE A 570 -13.95 1.08 -2.34
N PRO A 571 -14.20 0.81 -3.63
CA PRO A 571 -13.41 -0.18 -4.36
C PRO A 571 -12.00 0.34 -4.67
N ASN A 572 -11.01 -0.52 -4.52
CA ASN A 572 -9.74 -0.41 -5.25
C ASN A 572 -10.01 -0.37 -6.77
N ARG A 573 -9.09 0.23 -7.53
CA ARG A 573 -9.33 0.53 -8.96
C ARG A 573 -8.20 0.03 -9.85
N MET A 574 -8.56 -0.50 -11.02
CA MET A 574 -7.62 -0.99 -12.02
C MET A 574 -7.89 -0.31 -13.36
N PHE A 575 -6.83 0.18 -14.00
CA PHE A 575 -6.90 0.90 -15.27
C PHE A 575 -5.96 0.26 -16.28
N LYS A 576 -6.54 -0.27 -17.37
CA LYS A 576 -5.80 -0.84 -18.49
C LYS A 576 -5.44 0.26 -19.49
N ASN A 577 -4.19 0.35 -19.89
CA ASN A 577 -3.68 1.20 -20.94
C ASN A 577 -4.09 0.65 -22.32
N ILE A 578 -4.56 1.53 -23.20
CA ILE A 578 -5.01 1.18 -24.54
C ILE A 578 -4.08 1.84 -25.57
N ASP A 579 -3.11 1.06 -26.03
CA ASP A 579 -2.10 1.43 -27.03
C ASP A 579 -1.32 2.73 -26.70
N GLY A 580 -1.15 3.07 -25.42
CA GLY A 580 -0.48 4.32 -25.02
C GLY A 580 -1.30 5.59 -25.27
N LYS A 581 -2.60 5.46 -25.59
CA LYS A 581 -3.47 6.61 -25.93
C LYS A 581 -4.30 7.09 -24.75
N TYR A 582 -4.86 6.15 -24.00
CA TYR A 582 -5.70 6.42 -22.84
C TYR A 582 -5.82 5.18 -21.97
N PHE A 583 -6.36 5.36 -20.77
CA PHE A 583 -6.65 4.28 -19.84
C PHE A 583 -8.16 3.98 -19.80
N GLU A 584 -8.50 2.70 -19.74
CA GLU A 584 -9.86 2.21 -19.54
C GLU A 584 -9.97 1.55 -18.17
N GLU A 585 -11.00 1.89 -17.41
CA GLU A 585 -11.21 1.27 -16.11
C GLU A 585 -11.73 -0.16 -16.26
N VAL A 586 -10.99 -1.12 -15.72
CA VAL A 586 -11.32 -2.56 -15.75
C VAL A 586 -11.62 -3.12 -14.35
N THR A 587 -11.85 -2.22 -13.39
CA THR A 587 -12.02 -2.48 -11.95
C THR A 587 -13.00 -3.62 -11.63
N PHE A 588 -14.18 -3.62 -12.25
CA PHE A 588 -15.24 -4.58 -11.90
C PHE A 588 -15.15 -5.89 -12.69
N GLN A 589 -14.74 -5.83 -13.97
CA GLN A 589 -14.67 -7.00 -14.85
C GLN A 589 -13.58 -7.95 -14.40
N GLY A 590 -12.38 -7.42 -14.13
CA GLY A 590 -11.24 -8.21 -13.68
C GLY A 590 -11.28 -8.61 -12.21
N GLY A 591 -12.27 -8.16 -11.42
CA GLY A 591 -12.39 -8.50 -10.00
C GLY A 591 -11.47 -7.72 -9.07
N PHE A 592 -11.03 -6.53 -9.48
CA PHE A 592 -10.08 -5.67 -8.77
C PHE A 592 -10.70 -4.76 -7.70
N SER A 593 -12.02 -4.75 -7.62
CA SER A 593 -12.86 -3.83 -6.86
C SER A 593 -12.98 -4.15 -5.36
N ASN A 594 -11.93 -4.69 -4.72
CA ASN A 594 -11.97 -4.99 -3.29
C ASN A 594 -12.30 -3.71 -2.50
N ILE A 595 -13.31 -3.76 -1.63
CA ILE A 595 -13.81 -2.59 -0.89
C ILE A 595 -13.08 -2.30 0.42
N GLN A 596 -12.03 -3.08 0.70
CA GLN A 596 -11.10 -2.82 1.78
C GLN A 596 -9.94 -1.95 1.31
N LYS A 597 -9.36 -1.24 2.26
CA LYS A 597 -8.31 -0.25 2.01
C LYS A 597 -7.04 -0.93 1.51
N GLY A 598 -6.56 -0.53 0.33
CA GLY A 598 -5.30 -1.00 -0.24
C GLY A 598 -4.18 0.04 -0.11
N HIS A 599 -2.94 -0.42 0.07
CA HIS A 599 -1.74 0.43 0.21
C HIS A 599 -0.62 -0.03 -0.75
N GLY A 600 0.41 -0.71 -0.23
CA GLY A 600 1.53 -1.19 -1.04
C GLY A 600 1.09 -2.19 -2.10
N ILE A 601 1.58 -1.98 -3.32
CA ILE A 601 1.25 -2.78 -4.51
C ILE A 601 2.54 -3.15 -5.23
N SER A 602 2.73 -4.43 -5.50
CA SER A 602 3.86 -4.94 -6.26
C SER A 602 3.36 -5.81 -7.40
N TRP A 603 3.92 -5.60 -8.58
CA TRP A 603 3.72 -6.39 -9.79
C TRP A 603 4.93 -7.27 -10.04
N ALA A 604 4.69 -8.54 -10.32
CA ALA A 604 5.74 -9.54 -10.51
C ALA A 604 5.20 -10.82 -11.15
N ASP A 605 5.99 -11.44 -12.02
CA ASP A 605 5.80 -12.81 -12.52
C ASP A 605 6.21 -13.83 -11.44
N MET A 606 5.37 -13.99 -10.41
CA MET A 606 5.75 -14.71 -9.18
C MET A 606 5.86 -16.23 -9.36
N ASP A 607 5.17 -16.80 -10.34
CA ASP A 607 5.30 -18.21 -10.69
C ASP A 607 6.16 -18.47 -11.94
N ASN A 608 6.82 -17.43 -12.46
CA ASN A 608 7.73 -17.50 -13.62
C ASN A 608 7.07 -18.12 -14.85
N ASP A 609 5.85 -17.68 -15.14
CA ASP A 609 5.08 -18.16 -16.28
C ASP A 609 4.89 -17.18 -17.42
N GLY A 610 5.34 -15.95 -17.20
CA GLY A 610 5.46 -14.92 -18.20
C GLY A 610 4.42 -13.84 -18.14
N ASP A 611 3.42 -13.95 -17.28
CA ASP A 611 2.50 -12.87 -16.96
C ASP A 611 2.76 -12.31 -15.54
N GLN A 612 2.34 -11.07 -15.29
CA GLN A 612 2.55 -10.44 -13.99
C GLN A 612 1.34 -10.65 -13.10
N ASP A 613 1.58 -11.12 -11.88
CA ASP A 613 0.65 -11.14 -10.76
C ASP A 613 0.68 -9.82 -9.98
N ILE A 614 -0.32 -9.59 -9.14
CA ILE A 614 -0.41 -8.40 -8.30
C ILE A 614 -0.52 -8.78 -6.82
N TYR A 615 0.47 -8.38 -6.02
CA TYR A 615 0.41 -8.49 -4.56
C TYR A 615 0.06 -7.15 -3.92
N ILE A 616 -0.85 -7.16 -2.94
CA ILE A 616 -1.42 -5.94 -2.36
C ILE A 616 -1.45 -6.04 -0.83
N THR A 617 -0.83 -5.07 -0.16
CA THR A 617 -0.98 -4.87 1.29
C THR A 617 -2.32 -4.19 1.58
N MET A 618 -3.12 -4.82 2.45
CA MET A 618 -4.48 -4.38 2.78
C MET A 618 -4.61 -3.96 4.24
N GLY A 619 -5.68 -3.22 4.54
CA GLY A 619 -5.98 -2.68 5.87
C GLY A 619 -5.73 -1.18 5.94
N GLY A 620 -6.26 -0.53 6.99
CA GLY A 620 -6.22 0.93 7.15
C GLY A 620 -5.39 1.39 8.34
N ALA A 621 -5.74 2.55 8.90
CA ALA A 621 -4.91 3.26 9.87
C ALA A 621 -5.31 3.04 11.35
N HIS A 622 -6.52 2.53 11.59
CA HIS A 622 -7.02 2.27 12.94
C HIS A 622 -6.79 0.80 13.33
N GLU A 623 -6.61 0.52 14.62
CA GLU A 623 -6.31 -0.84 15.12
C GLU A 623 -7.33 -1.92 14.68
N GLY A 624 -8.59 -1.54 14.43
CA GLY A 624 -9.64 -2.42 13.97
C GLY A 624 -9.77 -2.58 12.45
N ASP A 625 -9.01 -1.80 11.68
CA ASP A 625 -9.10 -1.68 10.21
C ASP A 625 -8.24 -2.74 9.51
N VAL A 626 -8.08 -3.90 10.15
CA VAL A 626 -7.18 -4.95 9.67
C VAL A 626 -7.85 -5.78 8.59
N TYR A 627 -7.13 -6.08 7.51
CA TYR A 627 -7.58 -7.00 6.48
C TYR A 627 -6.42 -7.89 6.02
N GLN A 628 -6.72 -9.01 5.36
CA GLN A 628 -5.66 -9.85 4.81
C GLN A 628 -5.17 -9.31 3.47
N ASN A 629 -3.87 -9.41 3.23
CA ASN A 629 -3.25 -9.08 1.96
C ASN A 629 -3.76 -10.01 0.86
N LEU A 630 -3.72 -9.50 -0.38
CA LEU A 630 -4.21 -10.21 -1.57
C LEU A 630 -3.04 -10.54 -2.50
N LEU A 631 -3.15 -11.67 -3.19
CA LEU A 631 -2.29 -12.03 -4.32
C LEU A 631 -3.20 -12.40 -5.48
N LEU A 632 -3.41 -11.44 -6.38
CA LEU A 632 -4.27 -11.58 -7.55
C LEU A 632 -3.45 -12.24 -8.65
N VAL A 633 -3.72 -13.53 -8.88
CA VAL A 633 -3.02 -14.31 -9.90
C VAL A 633 -3.61 -14.03 -11.26
N ASN A 634 -2.74 -13.75 -12.22
CA ASN A 634 -3.10 -13.44 -13.59
C ASN A 634 -3.45 -14.71 -14.36
N PRO A 635 -4.63 -14.78 -15.00
CA PRO A 635 -5.02 -15.95 -15.79
C PRO A 635 -4.69 -15.80 -17.29
N MET A 636 -4.06 -14.71 -17.73
CA MET A 636 -3.88 -14.35 -19.14
C MET A 636 -2.50 -14.73 -19.70
N SER A 637 -2.44 -15.68 -20.64
CA SER A 637 -1.15 -16.17 -21.18
C SER A 637 -1.04 -16.28 -22.71
N GLU A 638 -1.70 -15.41 -23.49
CA GLU A 638 -1.64 -15.50 -24.96
C GLU A 638 -0.54 -14.64 -25.62
N ASN A 639 -0.11 -13.55 -24.97
CA ASN A 639 0.93 -12.66 -25.49
C ASN A 639 2.33 -13.13 -25.07
N ASN A 640 3.33 -12.69 -25.83
CA ASN A 640 4.73 -13.04 -25.61
C ASN A 640 5.38 -12.06 -24.66
N TRP A 641 6.48 -12.47 -24.03
CA TRP A 641 7.14 -11.72 -22.97
C TRP A 641 8.66 -11.89 -23.02
N ILE A 642 9.39 -11.07 -22.27
CA ILE A 642 10.80 -11.26 -21.94
C ILE A 642 11.07 -10.75 -20.53
N ASN A 643 11.88 -11.48 -19.76
CA ASN A 643 12.40 -11.03 -18.48
C ASN A 643 13.90 -10.70 -18.62
N ILE A 644 14.31 -9.48 -18.27
CA ILE A 644 15.68 -8.98 -18.45
C ILE A 644 16.29 -8.59 -17.10
N GLN A 645 17.27 -9.36 -16.64
CA GLN A 645 18.13 -8.96 -15.53
C GLN A 645 19.32 -8.13 -16.03
N LEU A 646 19.47 -6.92 -15.50
CA LEU A 646 20.63 -6.08 -15.73
C LEU A 646 21.57 -6.12 -14.52
N VAL A 647 22.88 -6.24 -14.76
CA VAL A 647 23.90 -6.21 -13.69
C VAL A 647 24.95 -5.15 -14.00
N GLY A 648 24.96 -4.11 -13.17
CA GLY A 648 25.97 -3.06 -13.22
C GLY A 648 27.33 -3.50 -12.67
N GLU A 649 28.39 -2.89 -13.18
CA GLU A 649 29.77 -3.08 -12.73
C GLU A 649 30.49 -1.75 -12.47
N THR A 650 30.30 -0.78 -13.36
CA THR A 650 30.62 0.63 -13.12
C THR A 650 29.41 1.38 -12.59
N SER A 651 28.25 1.08 -13.17
CA SER A 651 26.94 1.49 -12.65
C SER A 651 26.58 0.67 -11.40
N ASN A 652 25.62 1.16 -10.61
CA ASN A 652 25.16 0.45 -9.42
C ASN A 652 24.71 -0.98 -9.75
N LYS A 653 24.87 -1.90 -8.80
CA LYS A 653 24.86 -3.34 -9.03
C LYS A 653 23.52 -3.86 -9.56
N LYS A 654 22.41 -3.29 -9.08
CA LYS A 654 21.03 -3.57 -9.52
C LYS A 654 20.59 -2.73 -10.72
N ALA A 655 21.51 -1.97 -11.34
CA ALA A 655 21.28 -1.18 -12.54
C ALA A 655 20.15 -0.14 -12.41
N ILE A 656 19.83 0.33 -11.20
CA ILE A 656 18.80 1.33 -10.93
C ILE A 656 19.09 2.59 -11.77
N GLY A 657 18.11 3.00 -12.57
CA GLY A 657 18.19 4.10 -13.54
C GLY A 657 18.66 3.69 -14.94
N ALA A 658 19.00 2.43 -15.19
CA ALA A 658 19.30 1.95 -16.54
C ALA A 658 18.04 1.93 -17.40
N LYS A 659 18.18 2.36 -18.66
CA LYS A 659 17.09 2.45 -19.64
C LYS A 659 17.22 1.33 -20.68
N VAL A 660 16.12 0.63 -20.93
CA VAL A 660 15.99 -0.43 -21.94
C VAL A 660 15.04 0.01 -23.03
N HIS A 661 15.47 -0.13 -24.28
CA HIS A 661 14.65 0.07 -25.47
C HIS A 661 14.61 -1.23 -26.28
N ILE A 662 13.41 -1.71 -26.56
CA ILE A 662 13.14 -2.93 -27.34
C ILE A 662 12.47 -2.54 -28.65
N VAL A 663 12.93 -3.13 -29.75
CA VAL A 663 12.21 -3.14 -31.03
C VAL A 663 11.85 -4.57 -31.37
N THR A 664 10.57 -4.83 -31.57
CA THR A 664 10.07 -6.17 -31.87
C THR A 664 9.90 -6.36 -33.39
N SER A 665 9.72 -7.63 -33.79
CA SER A 665 9.50 -8.00 -35.20
C SER A 665 8.24 -7.40 -35.84
N ASN A 666 7.25 -6.98 -35.04
CA ASN A 666 6.06 -6.26 -35.52
C ASN A 666 6.26 -4.72 -35.53
N GLN A 667 7.49 -4.25 -35.27
CA GLN A 667 7.91 -2.84 -35.21
C GLN A 667 7.31 -2.05 -34.04
N GLN A 668 6.90 -2.73 -32.97
CA GLN A 668 6.60 -2.08 -31.69
C GLN A 668 7.90 -1.65 -31.02
N HIS A 669 7.89 -0.43 -30.49
CA HIS A 669 8.94 0.12 -29.63
C HIS A 669 8.44 0.08 -28.20
N ILE A 670 9.28 -0.40 -27.28
CA ILE A 670 8.95 -0.54 -25.86
C ILE A 670 10.10 0.00 -25.04
N TYR A 671 9.80 0.86 -24.05
CA TYR A 671 10.79 1.50 -23.20
C TYR A 671 10.55 1.19 -21.73
N ARG A 672 11.62 0.85 -21.00
CA ARG A 672 11.56 0.57 -19.56
C ARG A 672 12.78 1.15 -18.84
N THR A 673 12.58 1.60 -17.61
CA THR A 673 13.64 2.01 -16.70
C THR A 673 13.68 1.04 -15.53
N VAL A 674 14.87 0.63 -15.09
CA VAL A 674 15.01 -0.12 -13.84
C VAL A 674 14.76 0.80 -12.65
N SER A 675 13.67 0.57 -11.93
CA SER A 675 13.30 1.30 -10.72
C SER A 675 12.48 0.41 -9.79
N SER A 676 12.16 0.88 -8.59
CA SER A 676 11.25 0.16 -7.68
C SER A 676 9.76 0.31 -8.08
N GLY A 677 9.44 1.12 -9.10
CA GLY A 677 8.07 1.49 -9.44
C GLY A 677 7.61 2.78 -8.76
N ALA A 678 6.35 2.83 -8.33
CA ALA A 678 5.72 4.01 -7.74
C ALA A 678 5.72 3.99 -6.19
N SER A 679 4.75 4.65 -5.56
CA SER A 679 4.73 4.83 -4.10
C SER A 679 4.07 3.65 -3.37
N PHE A 680 4.59 3.32 -2.17
CA PHE A 680 4.15 2.25 -1.26
C PHE A 680 4.47 0.82 -1.68
N GLY A 681 4.93 0.57 -2.92
CA GLY A 681 5.25 -0.75 -3.40
C GLY A 681 6.56 -0.82 -4.17
N GLY A 682 7.18 -2.01 -4.18
CA GLY A 682 8.41 -2.33 -4.91
C GLY A 682 8.20 -3.51 -5.86
N ASN A 683 8.37 -3.28 -7.16
CA ASN A 683 8.43 -4.35 -8.18
C ASN A 683 9.86 -4.91 -8.24
N SER A 684 10.08 -6.09 -8.84
CA SER A 684 11.43 -6.62 -9.03
C SER A 684 12.27 -5.69 -9.91
N TYR A 685 13.59 -5.65 -9.67
CA TYR A 685 14.53 -4.98 -10.57
C TYR A 685 14.74 -5.72 -11.90
N ASP A 686 14.37 -7.00 -11.99
CA ASP A 686 14.32 -7.70 -13.25
C ASP A 686 13.14 -7.14 -14.08
N LEU A 687 13.41 -6.73 -15.32
CA LEU A 687 12.39 -6.12 -16.17
C LEU A 687 11.56 -7.19 -16.85
N GLU A 688 10.32 -7.35 -16.40
CA GLU A 688 9.28 -8.18 -17.01
C GLU A 688 8.51 -7.35 -18.04
N ILE A 689 8.60 -7.74 -19.31
CA ILE A 689 8.15 -6.91 -20.43
C ILE A 689 7.29 -7.75 -21.38
N GLY A 690 6.03 -7.33 -21.56
CA GLY A 690 5.15 -7.83 -22.61
C GLY A 690 5.60 -7.39 -24.00
N LEU A 691 5.39 -8.25 -24.99
CA LEU A 691 5.81 -8.08 -26.38
C LEU A 691 4.63 -8.22 -27.36
N GLY A 692 3.42 -8.30 -26.84
CA GLY A 692 2.21 -8.61 -27.58
C GLY A 692 2.35 -9.89 -28.40
N ASN A 693 1.92 -9.83 -29.66
CA ASN A 693 2.00 -10.95 -30.58
C ASN A 693 3.32 -11.05 -31.37
N ALA A 694 4.37 -10.32 -30.96
CA ALA A 694 5.64 -10.36 -31.66
C ALA A 694 6.32 -11.73 -31.51
N ASN A 695 6.83 -12.28 -32.62
CA ASN A 695 7.45 -13.62 -32.63
C ASN A 695 8.98 -13.60 -32.42
N GLN A 696 9.55 -12.40 -32.29
CA GLN A 696 10.99 -12.14 -32.16
C GLN A 696 11.20 -10.70 -31.69
N ILE A 697 12.27 -10.50 -30.92
CA ILE A 697 12.83 -9.19 -30.62
C ILE A 697 13.96 -8.91 -31.64
N ASP A 698 13.81 -7.86 -32.43
CA ASP A 698 14.81 -7.46 -33.42
C ASP A 698 16.01 -6.78 -32.75
N LEU A 699 15.75 -5.96 -31.72
CA LEU A 699 16.71 -5.11 -31.05
C LEU A 699 16.44 -5.02 -29.54
N ILE A 700 17.49 -5.12 -28.73
CA ILE A 700 17.52 -4.63 -27.35
C ILE A 700 18.68 -3.64 -27.25
N GLU A 701 18.38 -2.43 -26.79
CA GLU A 701 19.35 -1.40 -26.43
C GLU A 701 19.30 -1.16 -24.92
N VAL A 702 20.45 -1.18 -24.25
CA VAL A 702 20.58 -0.91 -22.81
C VAL A 702 21.49 0.29 -22.62
N THR A 703 20.99 1.37 -22.03
CA THR A 703 21.77 2.55 -21.67
C THR A 703 22.05 2.55 -20.17
N TRP A 704 23.33 2.51 -19.81
CA TRP A 704 23.79 2.43 -18.43
C TRP A 704 23.93 3.80 -17.78
N PRO A 705 23.39 4.02 -16.57
CA PRO A 705 23.20 5.35 -16.01
C PRO A 705 24.54 6.04 -15.69
N SER A 706 25.48 5.36 -15.04
CA SER A 706 26.72 6.00 -14.58
C SER A 706 27.72 6.25 -15.71
N THR A 707 27.67 5.46 -16.79
CA THR A 707 28.61 5.59 -17.92
C THR A 707 28.02 6.28 -19.16
N GLY A 708 26.69 6.34 -19.27
CA GLY A 708 25.98 6.79 -20.46
C GLY A 708 26.22 5.92 -21.70
N LYS A 709 26.83 4.73 -21.55
CA LYS A 709 27.11 3.83 -22.67
C LYS A 709 25.87 3.03 -23.02
N THR A 710 25.66 2.84 -24.33
CA THR A 710 24.61 1.97 -24.86
C THR A 710 25.22 0.67 -25.36
N GLN A 711 24.69 -0.46 -24.88
CA GLN A 711 24.91 -1.79 -25.46
C GLN A 711 23.75 -2.14 -26.39
N THR A 712 24.05 -2.91 -27.43
CA THR A 712 23.06 -3.29 -28.44
C THR A 712 23.13 -4.78 -28.73
N PHE A 713 21.98 -5.43 -28.74
CA PHE A 713 21.82 -6.84 -29.02
C PHE A 713 20.73 -7.03 -30.08
N ASN A 714 20.92 -8.01 -30.97
CA ASN A 714 20.05 -8.20 -32.12
C ASN A 714 19.54 -9.66 -32.18
N LYS A 715 18.29 -9.83 -32.65
CA LYS A 715 17.65 -11.15 -32.83
C LYS A 715 17.62 -11.99 -31.57
N ILE A 716 16.88 -11.52 -30.56
CA ILE A 716 16.71 -12.19 -29.28
C ILE A 716 15.45 -13.07 -29.33
N GLU A 717 15.50 -14.22 -28.67
CA GLU A 717 14.34 -15.10 -28.47
C GLU A 717 13.31 -14.42 -27.55
N ILE A 718 12.04 -14.71 -27.78
CA ILE A 718 10.92 -14.35 -26.90
C ILE A 718 10.67 -15.45 -25.86
N ASN A 719 9.83 -15.17 -24.86
CA ASN A 719 9.38 -16.09 -23.81
C ASN A 719 10.56 -16.73 -23.08
N THR A 720 11.46 -15.87 -22.61
CA THR A 720 12.72 -16.29 -22.00
C THR A 720 13.18 -15.29 -20.94
N HIS A 721 13.93 -15.79 -19.97
CA HIS A 721 14.69 -14.97 -19.05
C HIS A 721 16.10 -14.78 -19.58
N VAL A 722 16.61 -13.56 -19.48
CA VAL A 722 17.96 -13.21 -19.92
C VAL A 722 18.69 -12.36 -18.89
N LYS A 723 20.01 -12.34 -19.00
CA LYS A 723 20.92 -11.53 -18.19
C LYS A 723 21.87 -10.76 -19.09
N ILE A 724 22.07 -9.48 -18.76
CA ILE A 724 22.99 -8.59 -19.45
C ILE A 724 23.92 -7.94 -18.43
N MET A 725 25.22 -8.14 -18.64
CA MET A 725 26.28 -7.53 -17.82
C MET A 725 26.78 -6.24 -18.50
N GLU A 726 27.05 -5.19 -17.72
CA GLU A 726 27.49 -3.88 -18.26
C GLU A 726 28.77 -3.94 -19.13
N SER A 727 29.76 -4.76 -18.79
CA SER A 727 30.94 -4.97 -19.64
C SER A 727 30.80 -6.09 -20.68
N GLY A 728 29.67 -6.81 -20.67
CA GLY A 728 29.39 -7.94 -21.54
C GLY A 728 29.27 -7.54 -23.02
N SER A 729 29.47 -8.51 -23.91
CA SER A 729 29.19 -8.35 -25.36
C SER A 729 28.10 -9.30 -25.87
N THR A 730 27.54 -10.12 -24.98
CA THR A 730 26.54 -11.14 -25.28
C THR A 730 25.45 -11.15 -24.22
N ILE A 731 24.24 -11.57 -24.62
CA ILE A 731 23.15 -11.88 -23.68
C ILE A 731 23.31 -13.31 -23.18
N GLU A 732 23.17 -13.50 -21.87
CA GLU A 732 23.16 -14.82 -21.23
C GLU A 732 21.71 -15.28 -20.98
N LYS A 733 21.37 -16.50 -21.38
CA LYS A 733 20.05 -17.08 -21.08
C LYS A 733 20.02 -17.54 -19.64
N ARG A 734 19.00 -17.13 -18.88
CA ARG A 734 18.74 -17.64 -17.52
C ARG A 734 17.77 -18.81 -17.60
N THR A 735 18.03 -19.84 -16.81
CA THR A 735 17.07 -20.93 -16.61
C THR A 735 16.39 -20.68 -15.28
N VAL A 736 15.14 -20.25 -15.35
CA VAL A 736 14.30 -19.97 -14.18
C VAL A 736 13.17 -21.01 -14.17
N PRO A 737 12.94 -21.71 -13.05
CA PRO A 737 11.90 -22.73 -13.00
C PRO A 737 10.51 -22.09 -12.92
N LYS A 738 9.64 -22.40 -13.91
CA LYS A 738 8.20 -22.16 -13.79
C LYS A 738 7.64 -22.95 -12.60
N ILE A 739 6.89 -22.27 -11.76
CA ILE A 739 6.13 -22.83 -10.65
C ILE A 739 4.69 -23.01 -11.11
N ASN A 740 3.99 -23.98 -10.52
CA ASN A 740 2.53 -24.00 -10.60
C ASN A 740 2.03 -23.72 -9.19
N PHE A 741 1.31 -22.61 -9.02
CA PHE A 741 0.69 -22.31 -7.74
C PHE A 741 -0.24 -23.44 -7.29
N ALA A 742 -0.14 -23.79 -6.01
CA ALA A 742 -0.91 -24.88 -5.44
C ALA A 742 -2.39 -24.47 -5.34
N MET A 743 -3.18 -24.83 -6.35
CA MET A 743 -4.64 -24.76 -6.25
C MET A 743 -5.13 -25.86 -5.32
N ASP A 744 -5.88 -25.50 -4.27
CA ASP A 744 -6.44 -26.49 -3.37
C ASP A 744 -7.47 -27.33 -4.14
N ALA A 745 -7.22 -28.64 -4.27
CA ALA A 745 -8.03 -29.56 -5.09
C ALA A 745 -9.50 -29.68 -4.63
N ASN A 746 -9.85 -29.09 -3.49
CA ASN A 746 -11.20 -29.08 -2.95
C ASN A 746 -12.09 -27.92 -3.47
N MET A 747 -11.55 -26.91 -4.16
CA MET A 747 -12.36 -25.82 -4.74
C MET A 747 -12.71 -26.00 -6.22
N VAL A 748 -11.91 -26.76 -6.98
CA VAL A 748 -12.18 -27.00 -8.41
C VAL A 748 -13.49 -27.78 -8.66
N SER A 749 -14.04 -28.44 -7.65
CA SER A 749 -15.27 -29.23 -7.80
C SER A 749 -16.59 -28.42 -7.84
N GLN A 750 -16.56 -27.10 -7.67
CA GLN A 750 -17.79 -26.27 -7.66
C GLN A 750 -17.99 -25.41 -8.92
N HIS A 751 -17.04 -25.37 -9.85
CA HIS A 751 -17.16 -24.55 -11.07
C HIS A 751 -17.52 -25.31 -12.36
N GLU A 752 -17.72 -26.63 -12.31
CA GLU A 752 -18.16 -27.41 -13.50
C GLU A 752 -19.65 -27.80 -13.51
N HIS A 753 -20.43 -27.39 -12.50
CA HIS A 753 -21.88 -27.62 -12.48
C HIS A 753 -22.63 -26.41 -11.93
N GLU A 754 -22.87 -25.42 -12.79
CA GLU A 754 -24.15 -24.69 -12.86
C GLU A 754 -24.31 -23.93 -14.19
#